data_AF-A0A7K2M210-F1
#
_entry.id   AF-A0A7K2M210-F1
#
_cell.length_a   1.000
_cell.length_b   1.000
_cell.length_c   1.000
_cell.angle_alpha   90.00
_cell.angle_beta   90.00
_cell.angle_gamma   90.00
#
_symmetry.space_group_name_H-M   'P 1'
#
loop_
_entity.id
_entity.type
_entity.pdbx_description
1 polymer ?
#
loop_
_entity_poly.entity_id
_entity_poly.type
_entity_poly.pdbx_seq_one_letter_code
_entity_poly.pdbx_strand_id
1 'polypeptide(L)'
;MHPRAWFRTPGSRRPGGAGRPGGRAAALTTAVTSVTALALFTGLAVQPQLAPELAGAHSSDRPDDWYETTGDEQLRFDQCLMTDALRLGGTDMYAFAQNALNQTPEKLRELATLDGAYNGPLHDAYNRDQAATDANWARLHAREAAWEKPLDGLPDPGGFTHTGFHWVRGGEEGSDFYDQTGLGKWASPDWNDKFDFYDPTPEADAKTLKAVDDLGTPLYGQDPDPSLPSDQWNRALNERDAFKWLHGFATEDAGADNARVFLASGGWPRTAPEPGSTEYRIAVEDLKTRFATCAWRDPIDPNKTLRQAEDTAAQEWQQEIASQAAQRNQILNASRDATTALTKGAETMAEMLAQSWIADHLTRWQDYWSAGGFGWIGDGQLEIQVPGASGKCLDVAGGAKTNGTPVQIYTCNSGAAQKWQLWGSENGGYRLMNPNAGTKCLDVAGSSGAEGAKIQIRDCASTKTQFWAFDVRSPGALRNTVTGKCLHLPGFDNSRDAVQSTCNGSSAQTFRVVPKTHTGDGTLSYPKKAQFDQAKAGIAAAQTAAKAQLAVLKTQLTTAQKAATASDTALQAAYGIADANGAPRGRGLLVGQQKDQVTKGAAAALQALEKAGETAEAATRASAGDSATIAQRALAQAAQSKAEFRKKAAEAAEAQAKAAADAAKVHRDNAKKDKETAEAKLAVAVRAEADAKAAAADAHAKRLAAEAEEKTAKAEKENAAARRAEAADHREKAESEATRAKDAKARAEAAEKTAEDRRDDAVKAKDHAAAMRDDALDAEQKAQAARAK
;
A
#
# COMPACT_ATOMS: atom_id res chain seq x y z
N MET A 1 25.39 -11.51 -28.14
CA MET A 1 25.38 -10.12 -27.63
C MET A 1 25.49 -9.17 -28.82
N HIS A 2 24.35 -8.75 -29.36
CA HIS A 2 24.24 -7.68 -30.36
C HIS A 2 23.14 -6.72 -29.87
N PRO A 3 23.39 -5.40 -29.82
CA PRO A 3 22.39 -4.44 -29.41
C PRO A 3 21.46 -4.15 -30.59
N ARG A 4 20.14 -4.16 -30.36
CA ARG A 4 19.13 -3.79 -31.37
C ARG A 4 18.56 -2.42 -31.06
N ALA A 5 18.37 -1.68 -32.14
CA ALA A 5 18.06 -0.26 -32.19
C ALA A 5 16.58 0.04 -31.84
N TRP A 6 16.39 1.08 -31.03
CA TRP A 6 15.13 1.81 -30.95
C TRP A 6 15.40 3.33 -30.94
N PHE A 7 14.49 4.05 -31.62
CA PHE A 7 14.37 5.51 -31.85
C PHE A 7 15.26 6.18 -32.91
N ARG A 8 14.65 6.35 -34.09
CA ARG A 8 15.04 7.31 -35.13
C ARG A 8 13.95 8.39 -35.17
N THR A 9 14.23 9.60 -34.70
CA THR A 9 13.38 10.78 -34.90
C THR A 9 13.80 11.53 -36.18
N PRO A 10 12.88 12.10 -36.97
CA PRO A 10 13.24 12.98 -38.09
C PRO A 10 13.57 14.38 -37.56
N GLY A 11 14.66 14.96 -38.06
CA GLY A 11 15.17 16.26 -37.61
C GLY A 11 14.32 17.45 -38.03
N SER A 12 14.34 18.49 -37.20
CA SER A 12 14.00 19.86 -37.59
C SER A 12 15.05 20.84 -37.08
N ARG A 13 15.37 21.79 -37.96
CA ARG A 13 16.50 22.74 -37.93
C ARG A 13 16.45 23.70 -36.74
N ARG A 14 17.64 24.01 -36.20
CA ARG A 14 17.91 25.24 -35.42
C ARG A 14 17.62 26.49 -36.26
N PRO A 15 17.25 27.60 -35.61
CA PRO A 15 18.10 28.78 -35.71
C PRO A 15 18.42 29.37 -34.34
N GLY A 16 19.64 29.90 -34.23
CA GLY A 16 20.12 30.62 -33.05
C GLY A 16 19.59 32.05 -32.96
N GLY A 17 19.72 32.62 -31.76
CA GLY A 17 19.46 34.04 -31.49
C GLY A 17 19.73 34.36 -30.03
N ALA A 18 20.72 35.21 -29.78
CA ALA A 18 21.22 35.61 -28.47
C ALA A 18 20.29 36.60 -27.74
N GLY A 19 20.35 36.62 -26.40
CA GLY A 19 19.75 37.66 -25.56
C GLY A 19 20.11 37.51 -24.08
N ARG A 20 20.65 38.57 -23.48
CA ARG A 20 21.32 38.67 -22.15
C ARG A 20 20.35 38.65 -20.95
N PRO A 21 20.82 38.41 -19.72
CA PRO A 21 19.99 38.30 -18.53
C PRO A 21 19.80 39.65 -17.82
N GLY A 22 18.65 39.83 -17.16
CA GLY A 22 18.41 40.99 -16.30
C GLY A 22 17.23 40.78 -15.35
N GLY A 23 17.53 40.75 -14.05
CA GLY A 23 16.74 41.54 -13.10
C GLY A 23 15.86 40.81 -12.09
N ARG A 24 16.46 40.56 -10.91
CA ARG A 24 15.97 40.90 -9.56
C ARG A 24 14.77 40.15 -8.97
N ALA A 25 15.12 39.36 -7.96
CA ALA A 25 14.31 39.01 -6.81
C ALA A 25 13.86 40.25 -6.01
N ALA A 26 12.66 40.17 -5.44
CA ALA A 26 12.27 40.90 -4.24
C ALA A 26 11.41 39.98 -3.37
N ALA A 27 11.96 39.63 -2.22
CA ALA A 27 11.28 38.98 -1.12
C ALA A 27 10.39 39.99 -0.38
N LEU A 28 9.27 39.54 0.18
CA LEU A 28 8.63 40.18 1.32
C LEU A 28 7.87 39.12 2.13
N THR A 29 8.49 38.73 3.23
CA THR A 29 7.92 38.03 4.39
C THR A 29 7.15 39.01 5.27
N THR A 30 5.94 38.65 5.70
CA THR A 30 5.52 38.84 7.10
C THR A 30 4.34 37.92 7.47
N ALA A 31 4.51 37.21 8.58
CA ALA A 31 3.51 36.40 9.25
C ALA A 31 2.61 37.26 10.16
N VAL A 32 1.32 36.94 10.23
CA VAL A 32 0.47 37.16 11.42
C VAL A 32 -0.50 36.00 11.56
N THR A 33 -0.40 35.31 12.69
CA THR A 33 -1.33 34.30 13.22
C THR A 33 -2.63 34.95 13.70
N SER A 34 -3.80 34.39 13.36
CA SER A 34 -5.03 34.50 14.16
C SER A 34 -6.03 33.42 13.77
N VAL A 35 -6.58 32.78 14.80
CA VAL A 35 -7.48 31.62 14.80
C VAL A 35 -8.93 32.03 14.49
N THR A 36 -9.69 31.07 13.95
CA THR A 36 -11.17 31.02 13.78
C THR A 36 -11.84 31.90 12.73
N ALA A 37 -12.14 31.31 11.56
CA ALA A 37 -13.37 31.55 10.82
C ALA A 37 -13.71 30.33 9.93
N LEU A 38 -14.89 29.73 10.13
CA LEU A 38 -15.55 28.89 9.13
C LEU A 38 -15.73 29.71 7.85
N ALA A 39 -15.19 29.25 6.73
CA ALA A 39 -15.58 29.73 5.42
C ALA A 39 -15.59 28.57 4.43
N LEU A 40 -16.80 28.19 4.03
CA LEU A 40 -17.10 27.54 2.76
C LEU A 40 -16.52 28.43 1.64
N PHE A 41 -15.35 28.06 1.11
CA PHE A 41 -14.90 28.55 -0.18
C PHE A 41 -14.97 27.41 -1.18
N THR A 42 -15.90 27.59 -2.10
CA THR A 42 -16.00 26.90 -3.38
C THR A 42 -14.63 26.90 -4.07
N GLY A 43 -14.30 25.74 -4.63
CA GLY A 43 -13.06 25.49 -5.31
C GLY A 43 -12.80 26.48 -6.45
N LEU A 44 -11.62 27.07 -6.40
CA LEU A 44 -10.78 27.27 -7.57
C LEU A 44 -9.39 26.75 -7.20
N ALA A 45 -9.31 25.46 -6.87
CA ALA A 45 -8.08 24.75 -7.14
C ALA A 45 -7.92 24.81 -8.67
N VAL A 46 -6.86 25.45 -9.14
CA VAL A 46 -6.40 25.30 -10.52
C VAL A 46 -6.21 23.80 -10.70
N GLN A 47 -7.21 23.16 -11.32
CA GLN A 47 -7.11 21.77 -11.74
C GLN A 47 -5.93 21.76 -12.72
N PRO A 48 -4.91 20.91 -12.53
CA PRO A 48 -4.06 20.61 -13.65
C PRO A 48 -4.95 19.86 -14.63
N GLN A 49 -5.53 20.57 -15.60
CA GLN A 49 -5.88 19.94 -16.85
C GLN A 49 -4.61 19.23 -17.30
N LEU A 50 -4.67 17.91 -17.45
CA LEU A 50 -3.62 17.16 -18.14
C LEU A 50 -3.29 17.94 -19.41
N ALA A 51 -2.01 18.25 -19.60
CA ALA A 51 -1.57 18.86 -20.84
C ALA A 51 -2.11 18.01 -21.99
N PRO A 52 -2.76 18.60 -23.01
CA PRO A 52 -3.30 17.87 -24.16
C PRO A 52 -2.25 16.98 -24.84
N GLU A 53 -0.96 17.24 -24.63
CA GLU A 53 0.18 16.51 -25.20
C GLU A 53 0.42 15.12 -24.60
N LEU A 54 -0.16 14.79 -23.43
CA LEU A 54 -0.04 13.46 -22.81
C LEU A 54 -1.32 12.63 -22.88
N ALA A 55 -2.46 13.24 -23.22
CA ALA A 55 -3.67 12.55 -23.65
C ALA A 55 -3.49 12.03 -25.09
N GLY A 56 -2.48 11.20 -25.29
CA GLY A 56 -2.15 10.61 -26.58
C GLY A 56 -3.05 9.42 -26.84
N ALA A 57 -4.27 9.68 -27.34
CA ALA A 57 -5.09 8.66 -27.98
C ALA A 57 -4.26 7.91 -29.03
N HIS A 58 -4.50 6.60 -29.19
CA HIS A 58 -3.84 5.75 -30.20
C HIS A 58 -3.62 6.53 -31.51
N SER A 59 -2.35 6.80 -31.83
CA SER A 59 -1.99 7.75 -32.88
C SER A 59 -2.25 7.24 -34.31
N SER A 60 -2.72 5.99 -34.44
CA SER A 60 -2.98 5.37 -35.73
C SER A 60 -4.16 4.38 -35.67
N ASP A 61 -5.01 4.40 -36.70
CA ASP A 61 -6.06 3.39 -36.91
C ASP A 61 -5.49 2.07 -37.49
N ARG A 62 -4.16 1.86 -37.40
CA ARG A 62 -3.50 0.69 -37.98
C ARG A 62 -4.03 -0.59 -37.35
N PRO A 63 -4.24 -1.67 -38.12
CA PRO A 63 -4.76 -2.92 -37.58
C PRO A 63 -3.93 -3.49 -36.42
N ASP A 64 -2.62 -3.23 -36.42
CA ASP A 64 -1.62 -3.83 -35.52
C ASP A 64 -1.18 -2.91 -34.37
N ASP A 65 -1.87 -1.79 -34.13
CA ASP A 65 -1.47 -0.78 -33.13
C ASP A 65 -1.48 -1.25 -31.66
N TRP A 66 -2.02 -2.44 -31.37
CA TRP A 66 -2.09 -3.01 -30.02
C TRP A 66 -0.72 -3.28 -29.37
N TYR A 67 0.38 -3.31 -30.15
CA TYR A 67 1.74 -3.41 -29.59
C TYR A 67 2.40 -2.04 -29.34
N GLU A 68 1.85 -0.95 -29.87
CA GLU A 68 2.42 0.40 -29.74
C GLU A 68 2.13 0.94 -28.33
N THR A 69 3.18 1.39 -27.63
CA THR A 69 3.00 2.03 -26.33
C THR A 69 2.42 3.43 -26.50
N THR A 70 1.23 3.67 -25.95
CA THR A 70 0.56 4.97 -25.94
C THR A 70 1.20 5.92 -24.91
N GLY A 71 0.90 7.22 -25.01
CA GLY A 71 1.37 8.21 -24.04
C GLY A 71 0.90 7.92 -22.61
N ASP A 72 -0.37 7.47 -22.47
CA ASP A 72 -0.97 7.14 -21.18
C ASP A 72 -0.38 5.86 -20.57
N GLU A 73 -0.13 4.82 -21.37
CA GLU A 73 0.60 3.62 -20.94
C GLU A 73 2.02 3.99 -20.48
N GLN A 74 2.69 4.85 -21.23
CA GLN A 74 4.04 5.27 -20.90
C GLN A 74 4.07 6.02 -19.57
N LEU A 75 3.10 6.91 -19.32
CA LEU A 75 2.98 7.61 -18.05
C LEU A 75 2.74 6.63 -16.88
N ARG A 76 1.85 5.65 -17.06
CA ARG A 76 1.62 4.59 -16.05
C ARG A 76 2.92 3.83 -15.75
N PHE A 77 3.69 3.48 -16.78
CA PHE A 77 5.00 2.84 -16.62
C PHE A 77 5.93 3.69 -15.75
N ASP A 78 6.09 4.99 -16.06
CA ASP A 78 6.99 5.86 -15.29
C ASP A 78 6.55 5.97 -13.82
N GLN A 79 5.23 6.10 -13.59
CA GLN A 79 4.66 6.15 -12.24
C GLN A 79 4.93 4.85 -11.46
N CYS A 80 4.81 3.71 -12.13
CA CYS A 80 5.05 2.40 -11.55
C CYS A 80 6.53 2.14 -11.26
N LEU A 81 7.42 2.48 -12.18
CA LEU A 81 8.86 2.42 -11.98
C LEU A 81 9.30 3.23 -10.74
N MET A 82 8.77 4.45 -10.57
CA MET A 82 9.03 5.27 -9.38
C MET A 82 8.36 4.69 -8.13
N THR A 83 7.21 4.06 -8.25
CA THR A 83 6.53 3.38 -7.13
C THR A 83 7.35 2.19 -6.63
N ASP A 84 7.95 1.40 -7.53
CA ASP A 84 8.87 0.33 -7.16
C ASP A 84 10.19 0.86 -6.58
N ALA A 85 10.73 1.96 -7.11
CA ALA A 85 11.88 2.62 -6.51
C ALA A 85 11.59 3.12 -5.07
N LEU A 86 10.36 3.59 -4.78
CA LEU A 86 9.95 3.90 -3.41
C LEU A 86 9.84 2.64 -2.54
N ARG A 87 9.47 1.49 -3.11
CA ARG A 87 9.29 0.22 -2.40
C ARG A 87 10.62 -0.46 -2.06
N LEU A 88 11.51 -0.56 -3.05
CA LEU A 88 12.71 -1.39 -3.04
C LEU A 88 14.03 -0.60 -2.99
N GLY A 89 14.00 0.68 -3.34
CA GLY A 89 15.18 1.53 -3.36
C GLY A 89 15.68 1.91 -1.98
N GLY A 90 16.95 2.32 -1.92
CA GLY A 90 17.54 2.91 -0.72
C GLY A 90 17.08 4.35 -0.52
N THR A 91 17.86 5.12 0.25
CA THR A 91 17.46 6.48 0.68
C THR A 91 17.45 7.46 -0.50
N ASP A 92 18.45 7.40 -1.37
CA ASP A 92 18.58 8.27 -2.53
C ASP A 92 17.51 7.95 -3.58
N MET A 93 17.31 6.67 -3.91
CA MET A 93 16.25 6.26 -4.83
C MET A 93 14.86 6.63 -4.31
N TYR A 94 14.61 6.46 -3.01
CA TYR A 94 13.34 6.83 -2.39
C TYR A 94 13.07 8.34 -2.55
N ALA A 95 14.05 9.18 -2.19
CA ALA A 95 13.91 10.63 -2.31
C ALA A 95 13.76 11.06 -3.77
N PHE A 96 14.55 10.46 -4.67
CA PHE A 96 14.47 10.72 -6.10
C PHE A 96 13.08 10.38 -6.66
N ALA A 97 12.58 9.17 -6.39
CA ALA A 97 11.30 8.69 -6.89
C ALA A 97 10.12 9.50 -6.34
N GLN A 98 10.15 9.86 -5.04
CA GLN A 98 9.16 10.75 -4.45
C GLN A 98 9.13 12.10 -5.17
N ASN A 99 10.29 12.69 -5.43
CA ASN A 99 10.39 13.97 -6.12
C ASN A 99 9.91 13.88 -7.58
N ALA A 100 10.25 12.79 -8.27
CA ALA A 100 9.84 12.52 -9.65
C ALA A 100 8.32 12.40 -9.79
N LEU A 101 7.65 11.66 -8.90
CA LEU A 101 6.19 11.52 -8.86
C LEU A 101 5.43 12.81 -8.57
N ASN A 102 6.13 13.86 -8.13
CA ASN A 102 5.56 15.18 -7.87
C ASN A 102 5.84 16.19 -9.01
N GLN A 103 6.48 15.75 -10.10
CA GLN A 103 6.71 16.58 -11.29
C GLN A 103 5.55 16.49 -12.28
N THR A 104 5.59 17.34 -13.32
CA THR A 104 4.72 17.17 -14.48
C THR A 104 5.05 15.85 -15.20
N PRO A 105 4.12 15.29 -15.98
CA PRO A 105 4.37 13.96 -16.54
C PRO A 105 5.49 13.95 -17.60
N GLU A 106 5.71 15.05 -18.33
CA GLU A 106 6.86 15.19 -19.24
C GLU A 106 8.18 15.15 -18.47
N LYS A 107 8.20 15.79 -17.29
CA LYS A 107 9.41 15.78 -16.46
C LYS A 107 9.62 14.44 -15.76
N LEU A 108 8.54 13.79 -15.33
CA LEU A 108 8.59 12.42 -14.82
C LEU A 108 9.18 11.47 -15.88
N ARG A 109 8.74 11.57 -17.14
CA ARG A 109 9.32 10.84 -18.27
C ARG A 109 10.82 11.02 -18.39
N GLU A 110 11.31 12.26 -18.36
CA GLU A 110 12.76 12.53 -18.42
C GLU A 110 13.51 11.84 -17.27
N LEU A 111 12.92 11.83 -16.07
CA LEU A 111 13.52 11.25 -14.87
C LEU A 111 13.44 9.71 -14.84
N ALA A 112 12.44 9.13 -15.49
CA ALA A 112 12.23 7.69 -15.66
C ALA A 112 12.99 7.10 -16.86
N THR A 113 13.57 7.95 -17.70
CA THR A 113 14.27 7.49 -18.91
C THR A 113 15.52 6.70 -18.57
N LEU A 114 15.65 5.54 -19.21
CA LEU A 114 16.80 4.66 -19.16
C LEU A 114 17.36 4.52 -20.58
N ASP A 115 18.68 4.53 -20.72
CA ASP A 115 19.33 4.25 -22.00
C ASP A 115 19.23 2.74 -22.35
N GLY A 116 19.65 2.36 -23.56
CA GLY A 116 19.63 0.96 -23.99
C GLY A 116 20.57 0.02 -23.20
N ALA A 117 21.32 0.55 -22.22
CA ALA A 117 22.11 -0.18 -21.24
C ALA A 117 21.59 0.02 -19.80
N TYR A 118 20.35 0.50 -19.67
CA TYR A 118 19.63 0.79 -18.44
C TYR A 118 20.27 1.82 -17.49
N ASN A 119 21.03 2.76 -18.02
CA ASN A 119 21.55 3.91 -17.27
C ASN A 119 20.60 5.10 -17.36
N GLY A 120 20.52 5.91 -16.30
CA GLY A 120 19.68 7.09 -16.26
C GLY A 120 19.64 7.71 -14.87
N PRO A 121 18.88 8.80 -14.67
CA PRO A 121 18.84 9.52 -13.39
C PRO A 121 18.44 8.65 -12.18
N LEU A 122 17.52 7.70 -12.38
CA LEU A 122 17.14 6.74 -11.34
C LEU A 122 18.27 5.73 -11.04
N HIS A 123 18.98 5.26 -12.07
CA HIS A 123 20.13 4.37 -11.91
C HIS A 123 21.31 5.07 -11.21
N ASP A 124 21.49 6.37 -11.44
CA ASP A 124 22.48 7.15 -10.69
C ASP A 124 22.14 7.23 -9.19
N ALA A 125 20.85 7.28 -8.84
CA ALA A 125 20.41 7.20 -7.44
C ALA A 125 20.66 5.80 -6.85
N TYR A 126 20.41 4.74 -7.62
CA TYR A 126 20.75 3.37 -7.26
C TYR A 126 22.25 3.20 -6.96
N ASN A 127 23.13 3.75 -7.81
CA ASN A 127 24.58 3.70 -7.60
C ASN A 127 25.02 4.47 -6.34
N ARG A 128 24.32 5.55 -5.97
CA ARG A 128 24.57 6.25 -4.70
C ARG A 128 24.12 5.45 -3.48
N ASP A 129 22.97 4.78 -3.56
CA ASP A 129 22.50 3.89 -2.49
C ASP A 129 23.45 2.69 -2.30
N GLN A 130 23.99 2.14 -3.38
CA GLN A 130 25.05 1.11 -3.33
C GLN A 130 26.26 1.60 -2.55
N ALA A 131 26.84 2.72 -2.99
CA ALA A 131 28.04 3.30 -2.38
C ALA A 131 27.79 3.68 -0.91
N ALA A 132 26.60 4.18 -0.59
CA ALA A 132 26.21 4.52 0.78
C ALA A 132 26.11 3.27 1.67
N THR A 133 25.60 2.16 1.14
CA THR A 133 25.50 0.88 1.86
C THR A 133 26.88 0.31 2.17
N ASP A 134 27.80 0.32 1.19
CA ASP A 134 29.18 -0.14 1.40
C ASP A 134 29.92 0.73 2.42
N ALA A 135 29.78 2.06 2.30
CA ALA A 135 30.34 3.00 3.27
C ALA A 135 29.74 2.82 4.67
N ASN A 136 28.46 2.47 4.76
CA ASN A 136 27.79 2.21 6.02
C ASN A 136 28.36 0.95 6.71
N TRP A 137 28.50 -0.16 5.98
CA TRP A 137 29.10 -1.38 6.53
C TRP A 137 30.55 -1.16 6.97
N ALA A 138 31.36 -0.44 6.19
CA ALA A 138 32.71 -0.06 6.60
C ALA A 138 32.71 0.75 7.91
N ARG A 139 31.76 1.68 8.07
CA ARG A 139 31.57 2.46 9.30
C ARG A 139 31.15 1.58 10.49
N LEU A 140 30.25 0.62 10.28
CA LEU A 140 29.78 -0.29 11.33
C LEU A 140 30.91 -1.22 11.81
N HIS A 141 31.71 -1.80 10.90
CA HIS A 141 32.89 -2.60 11.26
C HIS A 141 33.97 -1.78 11.98
N ALA A 142 34.20 -0.53 11.56
CA ALA A 142 35.13 0.36 12.25
C ALA A 142 34.69 0.69 13.69
N ARG A 143 33.37 0.72 13.94
CA ARG A 143 32.81 0.88 15.29
C ARG A 143 33.02 -0.38 16.14
N GLU A 144 32.81 -1.55 15.57
CA GLU A 144 33.05 -2.83 16.25
C GLU A 144 34.49 -2.92 16.80
N ALA A 145 35.48 -2.61 15.96
CA ALA A 145 36.89 -2.60 16.37
C ALA A 145 37.21 -1.58 17.49
N ALA A 146 36.38 -0.55 17.67
CA ALA A 146 36.56 0.42 18.76
C ALA A 146 36.08 -0.12 20.12
N TRP A 147 35.18 -1.11 20.14
CA TRP A 147 34.62 -1.70 21.36
C TRP A 147 35.60 -2.60 22.11
N GLU A 148 36.64 -3.10 21.44
CA GLU A 148 37.65 -3.99 22.03
C GLU A 148 38.74 -3.22 22.80
N LYS A 149 39.01 -1.97 22.38
CA LYS A 149 40.06 -1.09 22.94
C LYS A 149 40.06 -0.94 24.47
N PRO A 150 38.92 -0.88 25.18
CA PRO A 150 38.93 -0.76 26.64
C PRO A 150 39.62 -1.93 27.34
N LEU A 151 39.69 -3.10 26.69
CA LEU A 151 40.32 -4.31 27.23
C LEU A 151 41.80 -4.45 26.83
N ASP A 152 42.30 -3.62 25.91
CA ASP A 152 43.68 -3.68 25.44
C ASP A 152 44.69 -3.53 26.58
N GLY A 153 45.70 -4.41 26.58
CA GLY A 153 46.75 -4.40 27.58
C GLY A 153 46.36 -4.97 28.95
N LEU A 154 45.13 -5.47 29.12
CA LEU A 154 44.75 -6.28 30.27
C LEU A 154 45.20 -7.74 30.06
N PRO A 155 45.77 -8.42 31.07
CA PRO A 155 46.10 -9.84 30.98
C PRO A 155 44.82 -10.70 31.02
N ASP A 156 44.82 -11.80 30.27
CA ASP A 156 43.72 -12.76 30.22
C ASP A 156 43.41 -13.31 31.64
N PRO A 157 42.15 -13.23 32.12
CA PRO A 157 41.76 -13.88 33.35
C PRO A 157 41.67 -15.40 33.15
N GLY A 158 42.04 -16.17 34.17
CA GLY A 158 41.98 -17.63 34.12
C GLY A 158 40.55 -18.13 33.88
N GLY A 159 40.40 -19.07 32.93
CA GLY A 159 39.11 -19.58 32.47
C GLY A 159 38.56 -18.89 31.22
N PHE A 160 39.20 -17.82 30.74
CA PHE A 160 38.95 -17.25 29.41
C PHE A 160 40.05 -17.63 28.43
N THR A 161 39.69 -17.83 27.16
CA THR A 161 40.66 -17.79 26.07
C THR A 161 40.97 -16.31 25.76
N HIS A 162 42.14 -16.03 25.20
CA HIS A 162 42.49 -14.68 24.75
C HIS A 162 41.39 -14.09 23.84
N THR A 163 40.94 -14.87 22.87
CA THR A 163 39.86 -14.49 21.94
C THR A 163 38.53 -14.29 22.64
N GLY A 164 38.18 -15.16 23.60
CA GLY A 164 36.92 -15.08 24.33
C GLY A 164 36.86 -13.94 25.35
N PHE A 165 38.00 -13.35 25.71
CA PHE A 165 38.05 -12.18 26.57
C PHE A 165 38.15 -10.88 25.79
N HIS A 166 38.99 -10.83 24.75
CA HIS A 166 39.30 -9.57 24.05
C HIS A 166 38.38 -9.26 22.88
N TRP A 167 37.70 -10.25 22.30
CA TRP A 167 36.91 -10.04 21.09
C TRP A 167 35.42 -10.10 21.39
N VAL A 168 34.69 -9.11 20.88
CA VAL A 168 33.21 -9.07 20.94
C VAL A 168 32.59 -10.24 20.14
N ARG A 169 33.39 -10.86 19.26
CA ARG A 169 33.03 -11.99 18.40
C ARG A 169 33.09 -13.31 19.16
N GLY A 170 31.92 -13.88 19.47
CA GLY A 170 31.84 -15.22 20.01
C GLY A 170 32.11 -16.30 18.96
N GLY A 171 33.30 -16.91 18.99
CA GLY A 171 33.60 -18.23 18.41
C GLY A 171 34.35 -18.25 17.06
N GLU A 172 35.11 -19.33 16.84
CA GLU A 172 35.98 -19.59 15.67
C GLU A 172 35.23 -19.76 14.31
N GLU A 173 33.94 -19.38 14.22
CA GLU A 173 33.10 -19.50 13.01
C GLU A 173 32.38 -18.19 12.65
N GLY A 174 33.14 -17.15 12.31
CA GLY A 174 32.86 -16.27 11.15
C GLY A 174 31.60 -15.38 11.05
N SER A 175 30.64 -15.36 11.98
CA SER A 175 29.47 -14.45 11.87
C SER A 175 29.69 -13.07 12.51
N ASP A 176 29.37 -12.00 11.78
CA ASP A 176 29.49 -10.60 12.24
C ASP A 176 28.53 -10.31 13.42
N PHE A 177 28.91 -9.41 14.33
CA PHE A 177 28.09 -9.00 15.49
C PHE A 177 26.67 -8.58 15.07
N TYR A 178 26.58 -7.86 13.94
CA TYR A 178 25.30 -7.40 13.40
C TYR A 178 24.41 -8.54 12.89
N ASP A 179 25.00 -9.66 12.46
CA ASP A 179 24.28 -10.87 12.08
C ASP A 179 23.79 -11.63 13.31
N GLN A 180 24.66 -11.82 14.30
CA GLN A 180 24.34 -12.52 15.56
C GLN A 180 23.21 -11.84 16.33
N THR A 181 23.23 -10.49 16.37
CA THR A 181 22.20 -9.69 17.03
C THR A 181 20.94 -9.52 16.18
N GLY A 182 21.02 -9.84 14.89
CA GLY A 182 19.98 -9.55 13.91
C GLY A 182 19.75 -8.06 13.64
N LEU A 183 20.58 -7.17 14.19
CA LEU A 183 20.47 -5.72 14.04
C LEU A 183 20.96 -5.23 12.68
N GLY A 184 21.77 -6.02 11.95
CA GLY A 184 22.35 -5.65 10.66
C GLY A 184 21.31 -5.15 9.66
N LYS A 185 20.21 -5.89 9.48
CA LYS A 185 19.11 -5.51 8.57
C LYS A 185 18.39 -4.22 8.93
N TRP A 186 18.55 -3.72 10.16
CA TRP A 186 18.01 -2.42 10.57
C TRP A 186 19.05 -1.30 10.49
N ALA A 187 20.27 -1.57 10.96
CA ALA A 187 21.38 -0.62 10.97
C ALA A 187 21.95 -0.33 9.58
N SER A 188 21.83 -1.31 8.67
CA SER A 188 22.12 -1.20 7.26
C SER A 188 21.00 -1.94 6.52
N PRO A 189 19.84 -1.30 6.28
CA PRO A 189 18.76 -1.91 5.52
C PRO A 189 19.28 -2.36 4.16
N ASP A 190 18.98 -3.59 3.77
CA ASP A 190 19.29 -4.01 2.41
C ASP A 190 18.50 -3.13 1.45
N TRP A 191 19.19 -2.59 0.46
CA TRP A 191 18.60 -2.13 -0.78
C TRP A 191 18.65 -3.32 -1.75
N ASN A 192 17.78 -3.34 -2.77
CA ASN A 192 17.84 -4.41 -3.77
C ASN A 192 19.20 -4.33 -4.48
N ASP A 193 20.05 -5.36 -4.33
CA ASP A 193 21.41 -5.42 -4.92
C ASP A 193 21.39 -5.58 -6.44
N LYS A 194 20.18 -5.75 -6.99
CA LYS A 194 19.88 -5.74 -8.41
C LYS A 194 18.91 -4.62 -8.72
N PHE A 195 19.26 -3.82 -9.71
CA PHE A 195 18.32 -2.93 -10.36
C PHE A 195 17.63 -3.71 -11.48
N ASP A 196 16.69 -4.60 -11.16
CA ASP A 196 16.03 -5.50 -12.14
C ASP A 196 14.52 -5.26 -12.32
N PHE A 197 13.94 -4.30 -11.60
CA PHE A 197 12.49 -4.00 -11.65
C PHE A 197 12.07 -3.11 -12.84
N TYR A 198 12.65 -3.34 -14.02
CA TYR A 198 12.34 -2.55 -15.21
C TYR A 198 10.97 -2.82 -15.81
N ASP A 199 10.39 -3.99 -15.54
CA ASP A 199 8.99 -4.25 -15.82
C ASP A 199 8.24 -4.43 -14.49
N PRO A 200 7.41 -3.44 -14.08
CA PRO A 200 6.65 -3.52 -12.84
C PRO A 200 5.38 -4.36 -12.99
N THR A 201 5.13 -4.96 -14.16
CA THR A 201 3.94 -5.78 -14.44
C THR A 201 3.97 -7.08 -13.63
N PRO A 202 2.93 -7.39 -12.84
CA PRO A 202 2.85 -8.68 -12.16
C PRO A 202 2.78 -9.86 -13.13
N GLU A 203 3.63 -10.87 -12.96
CA GLU A 203 3.65 -12.08 -13.79
C GLU A 203 2.48 -13.03 -13.44
N ALA A 204 1.90 -13.67 -14.46
CA ALA A 204 0.91 -14.73 -14.28
C ALA A 204 1.55 -16.01 -13.74
N ASP A 205 0.89 -16.66 -12.78
CA ASP A 205 1.36 -17.95 -12.30
C ASP A 205 1.19 -19.07 -13.35
N ALA A 206 1.99 -20.13 -13.23
CA ALA A 206 2.00 -21.25 -14.19
C ALA A 206 0.63 -21.93 -14.42
N LYS A 207 -0.26 -21.94 -13.41
CA LYS A 207 -1.60 -22.51 -13.55
C LYS A 207 -2.49 -21.58 -14.36
N THR A 208 -2.36 -20.27 -14.14
CA THR A 208 -3.06 -19.25 -14.92
C THR A 208 -2.60 -19.28 -16.38
N LEU A 209 -1.29 -19.34 -16.64
CA LEU A 209 -0.72 -19.51 -17.99
C LEU A 209 -1.25 -20.77 -18.67
N LYS A 210 -1.25 -21.91 -17.98
CA LYS A 210 -1.82 -23.15 -18.52
C LYS A 210 -3.30 -23.00 -18.93
N ALA A 211 -4.10 -22.29 -18.13
CA ALA A 211 -5.50 -22.06 -18.48
C ALA A 211 -5.63 -21.17 -19.73
N VAL A 212 -4.75 -20.18 -19.89
CA VAL A 212 -4.66 -19.36 -21.11
C VAL A 212 -4.33 -20.24 -22.32
N ASP A 213 -3.38 -21.16 -22.18
CA ASP A 213 -2.98 -22.07 -23.27
C ASP A 213 -4.10 -23.02 -23.68
N ASP A 214 -4.76 -23.63 -22.68
CA ASP A 214 -5.85 -24.60 -22.90
C ASP A 214 -7.04 -23.95 -23.64
N LEU A 215 -7.31 -22.66 -23.37
CA LEU A 215 -8.35 -21.89 -24.03
C LEU A 215 -7.90 -21.32 -25.39
N GLY A 216 -6.71 -20.74 -25.43
CA GLY A 216 -6.26 -19.92 -26.55
C GLY A 216 -5.60 -20.70 -27.67
N THR A 217 -4.91 -21.81 -27.38
CA THR A 217 -4.25 -22.61 -28.42
C THR A 217 -5.22 -23.12 -29.49
N PRO A 218 -6.42 -23.64 -29.15
CA PRO A 218 -7.40 -24.04 -30.15
C PRO A 218 -8.00 -22.87 -30.95
N LEU A 219 -8.04 -21.66 -30.38
CA LEU A 219 -8.67 -20.48 -30.98
C LEU A 219 -7.72 -19.66 -31.85
N TYR A 220 -6.45 -19.56 -31.43
CA TYR A 220 -5.48 -18.59 -31.93
C TYR A 220 -4.10 -19.22 -32.21
N GLY A 221 -3.92 -20.53 -32.04
CA GLY A 221 -2.63 -21.21 -32.22
C GLY A 221 -2.25 -21.50 -33.68
N GLN A 222 -3.19 -21.37 -34.62
CA GLN A 222 -2.98 -21.64 -36.05
C GLN A 222 -2.80 -20.34 -36.84
N ASP A 223 -2.15 -20.42 -38.00
CA ASP A 223 -2.07 -19.29 -38.92
C ASP A 223 -3.44 -18.95 -39.53
N PRO A 224 -3.75 -17.66 -39.78
CA PRO A 224 -5.04 -17.27 -40.34
C PRO A 224 -5.25 -17.87 -41.73
N ASP A 225 -6.47 -18.32 -42.02
CA ASP A 225 -6.85 -18.87 -43.32
C ASP A 225 -6.63 -17.81 -44.42
N PRO A 226 -5.71 -18.05 -45.38
CA PRO A 226 -5.37 -17.09 -46.43
C PRO A 226 -6.52 -16.78 -47.40
N SER A 227 -7.63 -17.52 -47.35
CA SER A 227 -8.83 -17.27 -48.14
C SER A 227 -9.80 -16.25 -47.52
N LEU A 228 -9.55 -15.80 -46.28
CA LEU A 228 -10.37 -14.80 -45.61
C LEU A 228 -10.32 -13.43 -46.30
N PRO A 229 -11.41 -12.63 -46.25
CA PRO A 229 -11.38 -11.21 -46.56
C PRO A 229 -10.28 -10.48 -45.80
N SER A 230 -9.67 -9.45 -46.39
CA SER A 230 -8.47 -8.80 -45.85
C SER A 230 -8.66 -8.24 -44.43
N ASP A 231 -9.84 -7.73 -44.11
CA ASP A 231 -10.22 -7.26 -42.77
C ASP A 231 -10.28 -8.40 -41.74
N GLN A 232 -10.88 -9.53 -42.12
CA GLN A 232 -10.99 -10.72 -41.26
C GLN A 232 -9.64 -11.42 -41.09
N TRP A 233 -8.84 -11.47 -42.15
CA TRP A 233 -7.49 -12.01 -42.13
C TRP A 233 -6.58 -11.18 -41.21
N ASN A 234 -6.58 -9.85 -41.35
CA ASN A 234 -5.81 -8.95 -40.49
C ASN A 234 -6.22 -9.09 -39.02
N ARG A 235 -7.53 -9.19 -38.74
CA ARG A 235 -8.03 -9.42 -37.38
C ARG A 235 -7.52 -10.74 -36.81
N ALA A 236 -7.66 -11.84 -37.55
CA ALA A 236 -7.21 -13.16 -37.10
C ALA A 236 -5.68 -13.20 -36.90
N LEU A 237 -4.93 -12.47 -37.73
CA LEU A 237 -3.48 -12.30 -37.57
C LEU A 237 -3.14 -11.59 -36.26
N ASN A 238 -3.82 -10.48 -35.94
CA ASN A 238 -3.62 -9.73 -34.70
C ASN A 238 -4.05 -10.52 -33.47
N GLU A 239 -5.19 -11.22 -33.51
CA GLU A 239 -5.64 -12.09 -32.41
C GLU A 239 -4.61 -13.22 -32.14
N ARG A 240 -4.02 -13.81 -33.18
CA ARG A 240 -2.93 -14.80 -33.09
C ARG A 240 -1.66 -14.18 -32.49
N ASP A 241 -1.23 -13.03 -32.98
CA ASP A 241 0.02 -12.40 -32.54
C ASP A 241 -0.07 -11.85 -31.12
N ALA A 242 -1.22 -11.29 -30.74
CA ALA A 242 -1.53 -10.93 -29.37
C ALA A 242 -1.55 -12.16 -28.46
N PHE A 243 -2.09 -13.31 -28.92
CA PHE A 243 -2.06 -14.55 -28.15
C PHE A 243 -0.62 -15.08 -27.96
N LYS A 244 0.23 -14.99 -28.99
CA LYS A 244 1.67 -15.31 -28.85
C LYS A 244 2.37 -14.38 -27.86
N TRP A 245 2.03 -13.10 -27.85
CA TRP A 245 2.58 -12.14 -26.89
C TRP A 245 2.09 -12.43 -25.46
N LEU A 246 0.80 -12.74 -25.30
CA LEU A 246 0.21 -13.15 -24.02
C LEU A 246 0.79 -14.48 -23.50
N HIS A 247 1.16 -15.42 -24.37
CA HIS A 247 1.78 -16.69 -23.98
C HIS A 247 3.27 -16.52 -23.57
N GLY A 248 3.86 -15.36 -23.86
CA GLY A 248 5.26 -15.04 -23.61
C GLY A 248 6.22 -15.53 -24.69
N PHE A 249 7.18 -14.69 -25.05
CA PHE A 249 8.46 -15.16 -25.61
C PHE A 249 9.36 -15.59 -24.46
N ALA A 250 10.47 -16.29 -24.73
CA ALA A 250 11.37 -16.88 -23.72
C ALA A 250 12.00 -15.92 -22.67
N THR A 251 11.61 -14.63 -22.65
CA THR A 251 12.09 -13.58 -21.75
C THR A 251 11.00 -12.59 -21.28
N GLU A 252 9.72 -12.78 -21.63
CA GLU A 252 8.62 -11.88 -21.23
C GLU A 252 7.43 -12.74 -20.80
N ASP A 253 7.05 -12.69 -19.52
CA ASP A 253 5.93 -13.44 -18.96
C ASP A 253 4.59 -12.73 -19.23
N ALA A 254 3.51 -13.50 -19.33
CA ALA A 254 2.17 -12.93 -19.43
C ALA A 254 1.85 -12.10 -18.20
N GLY A 255 1.47 -10.83 -18.38
CA GLY A 255 0.90 -10.05 -17.29
C GLY A 255 -0.31 -10.77 -16.69
N ALA A 256 -0.33 -10.95 -15.36
CA ALA A 256 -1.37 -11.67 -14.63
C ALA A 256 -2.78 -11.15 -14.95
N ASP A 257 -2.91 -9.84 -15.13
CA ASP A 257 -4.18 -9.18 -15.40
C ASP A 257 -4.63 -9.34 -16.88
N ASN A 258 -3.72 -9.36 -17.84
CA ASN A 258 -4.03 -9.70 -19.24
C ASN A 258 -4.52 -11.15 -19.36
N ALA A 259 -3.84 -12.09 -18.69
CA ALA A 259 -4.26 -13.49 -18.64
C ALA A 259 -5.69 -13.62 -18.05
N ARG A 260 -5.98 -12.84 -17.02
CA ARG A 260 -7.32 -12.78 -16.41
C ARG A 260 -8.40 -12.26 -17.38
N VAL A 261 -8.13 -11.21 -18.18
CA VAL A 261 -9.10 -10.70 -19.19
C VAL A 261 -9.42 -11.76 -20.21
N PHE A 262 -8.37 -12.38 -20.74
CA PHE A 262 -8.47 -13.38 -21.78
C PHE A 262 -9.33 -14.56 -21.31
N LEU A 263 -9.08 -15.04 -20.09
CA LEU A 263 -9.87 -16.13 -19.48
C LEU A 263 -11.31 -15.71 -19.19
N ALA A 264 -11.53 -14.52 -18.61
CA ALA A 264 -12.86 -14.03 -18.25
C ALA A 264 -13.74 -13.78 -19.49
N SER A 265 -13.13 -13.45 -20.63
CA SER A 265 -13.83 -13.16 -21.88
C SER A 265 -13.98 -14.38 -22.79
N GLY A 266 -13.40 -15.53 -22.42
CA GLY A 266 -13.40 -16.73 -23.27
C GLY A 266 -12.52 -16.59 -24.53
N GLY A 267 -11.47 -15.76 -24.45
CA GLY A 267 -10.61 -15.35 -25.56
C GLY A 267 -10.44 -13.82 -25.59
N TRP A 268 -10.13 -13.26 -26.76
CA TRP A 268 -10.09 -11.80 -26.93
C TRP A 268 -11.50 -11.21 -26.91
N PRO A 269 -11.75 -10.12 -26.14
CA PRO A 269 -13.04 -9.44 -26.15
C PRO A 269 -13.44 -9.05 -27.59
N ARG A 270 -14.72 -9.24 -27.94
CA ARG A 270 -15.23 -9.01 -29.31
C ARG A 270 -16.34 -7.97 -29.39
N THR A 271 -16.82 -7.50 -28.25
CA THR A 271 -17.93 -6.55 -28.17
C THR A 271 -17.51 -5.43 -27.24
N ALA A 272 -17.52 -4.21 -27.76
CA ALA A 272 -17.26 -3.03 -26.95
C ALA A 272 -18.46 -2.77 -26.01
N PRO A 273 -18.23 -2.51 -24.71
CA PRO A 273 -19.29 -2.05 -23.84
C PRO A 273 -19.78 -0.66 -24.28
N GLU A 274 -21.09 -0.44 -24.28
CA GLU A 274 -21.68 0.82 -24.75
C GLU A 274 -21.36 1.97 -23.78
N PRO A 275 -20.83 3.12 -24.23
CA PRO A 275 -20.59 4.27 -23.35
C PRO A 275 -21.84 4.68 -22.57
N GLY A 276 -21.68 4.86 -21.26
CA GLY A 276 -22.79 5.17 -20.35
C GLY A 276 -23.57 3.95 -19.85
N SER A 277 -23.29 2.75 -20.34
CA SER A 277 -23.82 1.49 -19.79
C SER A 277 -23.17 1.13 -18.44
N THR A 278 -23.79 0.19 -17.73
CA THR A 278 -23.24 -0.34 -16.48
C THR A 278 -21.98 -1.17 -16.75
N GLU A 279 -21.99 -1.92 -17.85
CA GLU A 279 -20.90 -2.75 -18.35
C GLU A 279 -19.66 -1.89 -18.65
N TYR A 280 -19.86 -0.71 -19.25
CA TYR A 280 -18.78 0.24 -19.52
C TYR A 280 -18.17 0.78 -18.23
N ARG A 281 -18.99 1.15 -17.24
CA ARG A 281 -18.48 1.61 -15.94
C ARG A 281 -17.72 0.51 -15.19
N ILE A 282 -18.19 -0.74 -15.27
CA ILE A 282 -17.48 -1.89 -14.69
C ILE A 282 -16.11 -2.07 -15.37
N ALA A 283 -16.05 -1.98 -16.70
CA ALA A 283 -14.80 -2.07 -17.44
C ALA A 283 -13.81 -0.95 -17.02
N VAL A 284 -14.28 0.30 -16.90
CA VAL A 284 -13.46 1.43 -16.44
C VAL A 284 -12.90 1.20 -15.02
N GLU A 285 -13.71 0.75 -14.06
CA GLU A 285 -13.24 0.50 -12.68
C GLU A 285 -12.31 -0.72 -12.55
N ASP A 286 -12.55 -1.77 -13.34
CA ASP A 286 -11.66 -2.92 -13.40
C ASP A 286 -10.30 -2.51 -14.00
N LEU A 287 -10.29 -1.68 -15.05
CA LEU A 287 -9.05 -1.11 -15.62
C LEU A 287 -8.25 -0.29 -14.61
N LYS A 288 -8.89 0.64 -13.89
CA LYS A 288 -8.20 1.42 -12.84
C LYS A 288 -7.63 0.55 -11.71
N THR A 289 -8.29 -0.56 -11.39
CA THR A 289 -7.79 -1.49 -10.38
C THR A 289 -6.48 -2.16 -10.82
N ARG A 290 -6.33 -2.44 -12.12
CA ARG A 290 -5.10 -2.98 -12.72
C ARG A 290 -3.99 -1.93 -12.81
N PHE A 291 -4.34 -0.69 -13.13
CA PHE A 291 -3.36 0.40 -13.11
C PHE A 291 -2.76 0.58 -11.72
N ALA A 292 -3.55 0.37 -10.66
CA ALA A 292 -3.09 0.40 -9.28
C ALA A 292 -2.17 -0.78 -8.89
N THR A 293 -2.23 -1.91 -9.61
CA THR A 293 -1.32 -3.05 -9.45
C THR A 293 -0.08 -2.97 -10.35
N CYS A 294 0.11 -1.84 -11.03
CA CYS A 294 1.20 -1.59 -11.97
C CYS A 294 1.23 -2.47 -13.22
N ALA A 295 0.07 -3.01 -13.61
CA ALA A 295 -0.17 -3.54 -14.94
C ALA A 295 -0.29 -2.37 -15.94
N TRP A 296 0.84 -1.77 -16.28
CA TRP A 296 0.91 -0.47 -16.97
C TRP A 296 0.50 -0.54 -18.46
N ARG A 297 0.70 -1.72 -19.08
CA ARG A 297 0.42 -2.03 -20.49
C ARG A 297 -0.89 -2.82 -20.70
N ASP A 298 -1.70 -2.91 -19.66
CA ASP A 298 -3.00 -3.59 -19.73
C ASP A 298 -4.10 -2.62 -20.18
N PRO A 299 -5.09 -3.08 -20.97
CA PRO A 299 -5.27 -4.43 -21.48
C PRO A 299 -4.65 -4.63 -22.89
N ILE A 300 -4.15 -5.83 -23.18
CA ILE A 300 -3.95 -6.23 -24.59
C ILE A 300 -5.33 -6.33 -25.28
N ASP A 301 -5.57 -5.49 -26.29
CA ASP A 301 -6.87 -5.39 -26.98
C ASP A 301 -6.74 -5.41 -28.52
N PRO A 302 -6.42 -6.58 -29.13
CA PRO A 302 -6.23 -6.69 -30.58
C PRO A 302 -7.52 -6.42 -31.39
N ASN A 303 -8.68 -6.48 -30.73
CA ASN A 303 -9.98 -6.23 -31.32
C ASN A 303 -10.50 -4.81 -31.11
N LYS A 304 -9.75 -3.95 -30.39
CA LYS A 304 -10.06 -2.52 -30.23
C LYS A 304 -11.41 -2.27 -29.53
N THR A 305 -11.80 -3.20 -28.68
CA THR A 305 -13.11 -3.21 -28.00
C THR A 305 -13.12 -2.50 -26.65
N LEU A 306 -11.96 -2.34 -26.02
CA LEU A 306 -11.81 -1.75 -24.70
C LEU A 306 -11.27 -0.31 -24.74
N ARG A 307 -10.76 0.17 -25.87
CA ARG A 307 -10.11 1.50 -25.99
C ARG A 307 -10.86 2.65 -25.33
N GLN A 308 -12.16 2.80 -25.58
CA GLN A 308 -12.92 3.92 -24.99
C GLN A 308 -12.96 3.83 -23.46
N ALA A 309 -13.15 2.62 -22.92
CA ALA A 309 -13.10 2.38 -21.50
C ALA A 309 -11.69 2.62 -20.94
N GLU A 310 -10.64 2.27 -21.69
CA GLU A 310 -9.25 2.56 -21.33
C GLU A 310 -8.96 4.06 -21.28
N ASP A 311 -9.32 4.83 -22.31
CA ASP A 311 -9.14 6.28 -22.34
C ASP A 311 -9.82 6.95 -21.14
N THR A 312 -11.05 6.50 -20.82
CA THR A 312 -11.79 6.99 -19.65
C THR A 312 -11.11 6.59 -18.34
N ALA A 313 -10.66 5.35 -18.23
CA ALA A 313 -9.96 4.84 -17.06
C ALA A 313 -8.64 5.57 -16.83
N ALA A 314 -7.87 5.86 -17.88
CA ALA A 314 -6.60 6.57 -17.81
C ALA A 314 -6.80 7.98 -17.24
N GLN A 315 -7.78 8.73 -17.76
CA GLN A 315 -8.09 10.07 -17.28
C GLN A 315 -8.56 10.06 -15.82
N GLU A 316 -9.51 9.18 -15.48
CA GLU A 316 -10.02 9.07 -14.10
C GLU A 316 -8.94 8.59 -13.12
N TRP A 317 -8.03 7.72 -13.55
CA TRP A 317 -6.91 7.25 -12.75
C TRP A 317 -5.95 8.37 -12.39
N GLN A 318 -5.59 9.22 -13.35
CA GLN A 318 -4.71 10.36 -13.10
C GLN A 318 -5.38 11.36 -12.14
N GLN A 319 -6.69 11.58 -12.25
CA GLN A 319 -7.45 12.39 -11.29
C GLN A 319 -7.42 11.79 -9.89
N GLU A 320 -7.58 10.46 -9.78
CA GLU A 320 -7.57 9.74 -8.50
C GLU A 320 -6.20 9.85 -7.80
N ILE A 321 -5.10 9.59 -8.51
CA ILE A 321 -3.72 9.74 -7.98
C ILE A 321 -3.43 11.18 -7.57
N ALA A 322 -3.80 12.15 -8.43
CA ALA A 322 -3.55 13.56 -8.18
C ALA A 322 -4.30 14.05 -6.94
N SER A 323 -5.55 13.62 -6.75
CA SER A 323 -6.38 14.03 -5.61
C SER A 323 -5.81 13.60 -4.25
N GLN A 324 -5.01 12.54 -4.20
CA GLN A 324 -4.43 11.99 -2.98
C GLN A 324 -2.91 12.22 -2.86
N ALA A 325 -2.31 13.00 -3.77
CA ALA A 325 -0.87 13.21 -3.82
C ALA A 325 -0.30 13.86 -2.54
N ALA A 326 -1.03 14.80 -1.94
CA ALA A 326 -0.60 15.46 -0.72
C ALA A 326 -0.53 14.47 0.46
N GLN A 327 -1.57 13.66 0.65
CA GLN A 327 -1.64 12.65 1.71
C GLN A 327 -0.62 11.53 1.48
N ARG A 328 -0.46 11.08 0.23
CA ARG A 328 0.61 10.15 -0.15
C ARG A 328 1.97 10.69 0.30
N ASN A 329 2.31 11.94 -0.02
CA ASN A 329 3.59 12.53 0.38
C ASN A 329 3.76 12.65 1.91
N GLN A 330 2.69 12.93 2.65
CA GLN A 330 2.72 12.93 4.12
C GLN A 330 3.05 11.54 4.67
N ILE A 331 2.42 10.49 4.14
CA ILE A 331 2.70 9.10 4.51
C ILE A 331 4.14 8.71 4.15
N LEU A 332 4.60 9.08 2.95
CA LEU A 332 5.97 8.79 2.50
C LEU A 332 7.03 9.49 3.38
N ASN A 333 6.77 10.74 3.78
CA ASN A 333 7.65 11.47 4.69
C ASN A 333 7.69 10.82 6.09
N ALA A 334 6.51 10.48 6.63
CA ALA A 334 6.42 9.78 7.91
C ALA A 334 7.16 8.43 7.87
N SER A 335 7.02 7.67 6.78
CA SER A 335 7.75 6.41 6.61
C SER A 335 9.26 6.61 6.60
N ARG A 336 9.77 7.61 5.87
CA ARG A 336 11.20 7.94 5.85
C ARG A 336 11.72 8.32 7.24
N ASP A 337 10.96 9.13 7.97
CA ASP A 337 11.34 9.58 9.32
C ASP A 337 11.36 8.39 10.30
N ALA A 338 10.37 7.48 10.22
CA ALA A 338 10.29 6.29 11.05
C ALA A 338 11.38 5.26 10.73
N THR A 339 11.70 5.01 9.46
CA THR A 339 12.76 4.08 9.07
C THR A 339 14.15 4.64 9.42
N THR A 340 14.37 5.95 9.24
CA THR A 340 15.60 6.63 9.69
C THR A 340 15.78 6.49 11.20
N ALA A 341 14.70 6.70 11.97
CA ALA A 341 14.72 6.51 13.41
C ALA A 341 15.00 5.05 13.80
N LEU A 342 14.44 4.08 13.07
CA LEU A 342 14.70 2.65 13.29
C LEU A 342 16.17 2.29 13.03
N THR A 343 16.74 2.75 11.92
CA THR A 343 18.16 2.56 11.62
C THR A 343 19.04 3.14 12.73
N LYS A 344 18.76 4.37 13.16
CA LYS A 344 19.50 4.98 14.26
C LYS A 344 19.31 4.25 15.59
N GLY A 345 18.10 3.76 15.86
CA GLY A 345 17.79 2.96 17.04
C GLY A 345 18.53 1.63 17.04
N ALA A 346 18.65 0.95 15.90
CA ALA A 346 19.41 -0.29 15.78
C ALA A 346 20.91 -0.08 16.00
N GLU A 347 21.50 0.97 15.43
CA GLU A 347 22.89 1.35 15.73
C GLU A 347 23.09 1.64 17.23
N THR A 348 22.13 2.34 17.83
CA THR A 348 22.15 2.71 19.25
C THR A 348 22.06 1.46 20.12
N MET A 349 21.19 0.51 19.75
CA MET A 349 21.06 -0.77 20.45
C MET A 349 22.34 -1.61 20.32
N ALA A 350 22.98 -1.65 19.15
CA ALA A 350 24.27 -2.31 18.95
C ALA A 350 25.34 -1.74 19.89
N GLU A 351 25.43 -0.42 19.98
CA GLU A 351 26.32 0.25 20.94
C GLU A 351 25.98 -0.14 22.38
N MET A 352 24.71 -0.19 22.77
CA MET A 352 24.32 -0.58 24.13
C MET A 352 24.70 -2.03 24.48
N LEU A 353 24.51 -2.97 23.53
CA LEU A 353 24.94 -4.35 23.70
C LEU A 353 26.47 -4.44 23.83
N ALA A 354 27.21 -3.65 23.06
CA ALA A 354 28.67 -3.58 23.18
C ALA A 354 29.10 -3.01 24.53
N GLN A 355 28.48 -1.93 25.02
CA GLN A 355 28.77 -1.39 26.35
C GLN A 355 28.43 -2.37 27.47
N SER A 356 27.34 -3.14 27.33
CA SER A 356 27.02 -4.25 28.23
C SER A 356 28.11 -5.32 28.25
N TRP A 357 28.63 -5.68 27.08
CA TRP A 357 29.72 -6.66 26.96
C TRP A 357 31.02 -6.14 27.58
N ILE A 358 31.42 -4.90 27.30
CA ILE A 358 32.61 -4.26 27.88
C ILE A 358 32.51 -4.25 29.41
N ALA A 359 31.38 -3.81 29.95
CA ALA A 359 31.15 -3.76 31.39
C ALA A 359 31.21 -5.15 32.03
N ASP A 360 30.60 -6.17 31.42
CA ASP A 360 30.65 -7.55 31.88
C ASP A 360 32.10 -8.08 31.95
N HIS A 361 32.87 -7.91 30.87
CA HIS A 361 34.22 -8.44 30.76
C HIS A 361 35.17 -7.75 31.73
N LEU A 362 35.11 -6.41 31.82
CA LEU A 362 35.92 -5.66 32.78
C LEU A 362 35.55 -5.98 34.24
N THR A 363 34.26 -6.20 34.54
CA THR A 363 33.80 -6.56 35.88
C THR A 363 34.29 -7.95 36.27
N ARG A 364 34.24 -8.92 35.35
CA ARG A 364 34.78 -10.27 35.56
C ARG A 364 36.30 -10.25 35.72
N TRP A 365 36.99 -9.43 34.92
CA TRP A 365 38.43 -9.23 35.05
C TRP A 365 38.79 -8.66 36.42
N GLN A 366 38.07 -7.63 36.89
CA GLN A 366 38.26 -7.08 38.23
C GLN A 366 37.98 -8.12 39.31
N ASP A 367 36.90 -8.88 39.18
CA ASP A 367 36.54 -9.93 40.15
C ASP A 367 37.63 -11.00 40.25
N TYR A 368 38.17 -11.42 39.11
CA TYR A 368 39.22 -12.43 39.03
C TYR A 368 40.50 -12.01 39.76
N TRP A 369 40.96 -10.78 39.54
CA TRP A 369 42.23 -10.29 40.07
C TRP A 369 42.13 -9.56 41.42
N SER A 370 40.93 -9.17 41.86
CA SER A 370 40.74 -8.52 43.17
C SER A 370 40.91 -9.50 44.33
N ALA A 371 41.14 -8.97 45.53
CA ALA A 371 41.33 -9.75 46.75
C ALA A 371 40.27 -10.85 46.94
N GLY A 372 40.73 -12.07 47.14
CA GLY A 372 39.87 -13.26 47.26
C GLY A 372 39.36 -13.85 45.94
N GLY A 373 39.67 -13.25 44.78
CA GLY A 373 39.44 -13.84 43.45
C GLY A 373 40.51 -14.87 43.07
N PHE A 374 40.22 -15.74 42.10
CA PHE A 374 41.11 -16.82 41.68
C PHE A 374 42.50 -16.34 41.24
N GLY A 375 42.59 -15.22 40.51
CA GLY A 375 43.86 -14.63 40.07
C GLY A 375 44.67 -14.03 41.22
N TRP A 376 43.99 -13.43 42.20
CA TRP A 376 44.64 -12.92 43.41
C TRP A 376 45.20 -14.05 44.28
N ILE A 377 44.44 -15.13 44.44
CA ILE A 377 44.86 -16.33 45.17
C ILE A 377 46.12 -16.92 44.53
N GLY A 378 46.13 -17.05 43.20
CA GLY A 378 47.24 -17.66 42.46
C GLY A 378 47.46 -19.12 42.88
N ASP A 379 48.72 -19.49 43.13
CA ASP A 379 49.11 -20.77 43.75
C ASP A 379 49.13 -20.71 45.29
N GLY A 380 48.47 -19.71 45.90
CA GLY A 380 48.28 -19.59 47.33
C GLY A 380 47.61 -20.81 47.96
N GLN A 381 47.89 -21.06 49.24
CA GLN A 381 47.32 -22.18 49.99
C GLN A 381 45.85 -21.89 50.34
N LEU A 382 45.00 -22.86 50.06
CA LEU A 382 43.57 -22.90 50.35
C LEU A 382 43.29 -23.92 51.45
N GLU A 383 42.27 -23.64 52.25
CA GLU A 383 41.64 -24.60 53.16
C GLU A 383 40.15 -24.70 52.78
N ILE A 384 39.62 -25.90 52.62
CA ILE A 384 38.22 -26.11 52.23
C ILE A 384 37.45 -26.47 53.49
N GLN A 385 36.73 -25.50 54.04
CA GLN A 385 35.93 -25.66 55.25
C GLN A 385 34.54 -26.18 54.92
N VAL A 386 33.89 -26.83 55.89
CA VAL A 386 32.54 -27.38 55.75
C VAL A 386 31.58 -26.59 56.64
N PRO A 387 30.84 -25.59 56.11
CA PRO A 387 29.92 -24.78 56.92
C PRO A 387 28.86 -25.59 57.66
N GLY A 388 28.42 -26.71 57.08
CA GLY A 388 27.47 -27.64 57.71
C GLY A 388 28.01 -28.33 58.97
N ALA A 389 29.31 -28.27 59.23
CA ALA A 389 29.96 -28.82 60.42
C ALA A 389 31.12 -27.92 60.86
N SER A 390 30.83 -26.99 61.78
CA SER A 390 31.82 -26.01 62.26
C SER A 390 33.12 -26.67 62.72
N GLY A 391 34.26 -26.12 62.29
CA GLY A 391 35.59 -26.65 62.60
C GLY A 391 35.97 -27.91 61.81
N LYS A 392 35.24 -28.28 60.75
CA LYS A 392 35.59 -29.39 59.85
C LYS A 392 36.10 -28.89 58.49
N CYS A 393 37.07 -29.64 57.96
CA CYS A 393 37.79 -29.34 56.73
C CYS A 393 37.88 -30.57 55.83
N LEU A 394 38.00 -30.35 54.53
CA LEU A 394 38.31 -31.38 53.54
C LEU A 394 39.78 -31.78 53.63
N ASP A 395 40.03 -33.08 53.78
CA ASP A 395 41.29 -33.66 54.22
C ASP A 395 41.67 -34.87 53.36
N VAL A 396 42.93 -35.00 52.99
CA VAL A 396 43.45 -36.22 52.36
C VAL A 396 43.68 -37.28 53.43
N ALA A 397 43.01 -38.44 53.33
CA ALA A 397 43.02 -39.44 54.38
C ALA A 397 44.43 -39.83 54.86
N GLY A 398 44.68 -39.61 56.16
CA GLY A 398 45.97 -39.89 56.80
C GLY A 398 47.15 -39.05 56.28
N GLY A 399 46.91 -38.02 55.47
CA GLY A 399 47.95 -37.28 54.77
C GLY A 399 48.75 -38.12 53.76
N ALA A 400 48.19 -39.24 53.30
CA ALA A 400 48.86 -40.14 52.38
C ALA A 400 49.07 -39.50 50.99
N LYS A 401 50.09 -39.99 50.27
CA LYS A 401 50.57 -39.38 49.02
C LYS A 401 50.34 -40.25 47.78
N THR A 402 49.62 -41.36 47.95
CA THR A 402 49.38 -42.37 46.91
C THR A 402 48.12 -42.06 46.09
N ASN A 403 48.14 -42.37 44.78
CA ASN A 403 46.95 -42.28 43.94
C ASN A 403 45.82 -43.16 44.50
N GLY A 404 44.60 -42.63 44.47
CA GLY A 404 43.44 -43.33 45.00
C GLY A 404 43.23 -43.21 46.50
N THR A 405 44.06 -42.45 47.21
CA THR A 405 43.78 -42.10 48.62
C THR A 405 42.46 -41.34 48.70
N PRO A 406 41.49 -41.76 49.55
CA PRO A 406 40.24 -41.04 49.73
C PRO A 406 40.46 -39.61 50.25
N VAL A 407 39.57 -38.72 49.83
CA VAL A 407 39.41 -37.42 50.47
C VAL A 407 38.25 -37.53 51.45
N GLN A 408 38.45 -37.06 52.67
CA GLN A 408 37.56 -37.24 53.81
C GLN A 408 37.24 -35.88 54.47
N ILE A 409 36.27 -35.87 55.37
CA ILE A 409 36.08 -34.77 56.33
C ILE A 409 36.86 -35.04 57.61
N TYR A 410 37.54 -34.02 58.13
CA TYR A 410 38.29 -34.11 59.38
C TYR A 410 38.27 -32.79 60.16
N THR A 411 38.58 -32.83 61.46
CA THR A 411 38.75 -31.61 62.26
C THR A 411 39.83 -30.73 61.64
N CYS A 412 39.52 -29.45 61.39
CA CYS A 412 40.48 -28.49 60.87
C CYS A 412 41.69 -28.39 61.83
N ASN A 413 42.87 -28.71 61.33
CA ASN A 413 44.11 -28.77 62.11
C ASN A 413 45.29 -28.06 61.44
N SER A 414 45.05 -27.37 60.31
CA SER A 414 46.06 -26.67 59.50
C SER A 414 47.21 -27.58 59.00
N GLY A 415 47.05 -28.90 59.13
CA GLY A 415 47.98 -29.91 58.68
C GLY A 415 48.05 -29.97 57.16
N ALA A 416 49.14 -30.53 56.64
CA ALA A 416 49.42 -30.55 55.20
C ALA A 416 48.37 -31.34 54.38
N ALA A 417 47.65 -32.27 55.01
CA ALA A 417 46.52 -33.00 54.43
C ALA A 417 45.29 -32.14 54.08
N GLN A 418 45.16 -30.96 54.69
CA GLN A 418 44.00 -30.04 54.53
C GLN A 418 44.32 -28.82 53.68
N LYS A 419 45.55 -28.74 53.17
CA LYS A 419 46.00 -27.69 52.28
C LYS A 419 45.65 -28.05 50.85
N TRP A 420 45.16 -27.07 50.11
CA TRP A 420 44.84 -27.18 48.69
C TRP A 420 45.46 -26.00 47.94
N GLN A 421 45.67 -26.12 46.64
CA GLN A 421 46.14 -25.04 45.76
C GLN A 421 45.38 -25.14 44.44
N LEU A 422 45.11 -23.99 43.82
CA LEU A 422 44.55 -23.96 42.47
C LEU A 422 45.60 -24.45 41.48
N TRP A 423 45.23 -25.36 40.58
CA TRP A 423 46.16 -25.87 39.59
C TRP A 423 45.51 -26.03 38.22
N GLY A 424 45.78 -25.07 37.33
CA GLY A 424 45.17 -25.00 36.00
C GLY A 424 43.67 -24.69 36.02
N SER A 425 43.18 -24.10 34.95
CA SER A 425 41.77 -23.79 34.74
C SER A 425 41.36 -24.22 33.32
N GLU A 426 40.27 -24.96 33.22
CA GLU A 426 39.69 -25.41 31.94
C GLU A 426 38.20 -25.68 32.14
N ASN A 427 37.38 -25.51 31.09
CA ASN A 427 35.96 -25.85 31.08
C ASN A 427 35.16 -25.24 32.26
N GLY A 428 35.50 -24.01 32.66
CA GLY A 428 34.82 -23.29 33.74
C GLY A 428 35.09 -23.81 35.15
N GLY A 429 36.17 -24.58 35.37
CA GLY A 429 36.56 -25.07 36.70
C GLY A 429 38.07 -25.13 36.92
N TYR A 430 38.44 -25.32 38.19
CA TYR A 430 39.83 -25.46 38.65
C TYR A 430 40.11 -26.86 39.15
N ARG A 431 41.35 -27.32 39.01
CA ARG A 431 41.80 -28.48 39.79
C ARG A 431 42.28 -28.01 41.16
N LEU A 432 41.99 -28.81 42.18
CA LEU A 432 42.41 -28.57 43.56
C LEU A 432 43.55 -29.54 43.89
N MET A 433 44.79 -29.05 43.87
CA MET A 433 45.99 -29.82 44.17
C MET A 433 46.29 -29.82 45.67
N ASN A 434 46.61 -30.98 46.25
CA ASN A 434 47.12 -31.04 47.61
C ASN A 434 48.66 -30.99 47.60
N PRO A 435 49.32 -29.92 48.08
CA PRO A 435 50.77 -29.78 48.00
C PRO A 435 51.56 -30.81 48.81
N ASN A 436 50.97 -31.44 49.82
CA ASN A 436 51.62 -32.51 50.60
C ASN A 436 51.74 -33.82 49.80
N ALA A 437 50.81 -34.07 48.90
CA ALA A 437 50.76 -35.27 48.06
C ALA A 437 51.53 -35.11 46.72
N GLY A 438 52.30 -34.04 46.56
CA GLY A 438 52.97 -33.68 45.30
C GLY A 438 51.98 -33.06 44.30
N THR A 439 52.15 -33.33 42.99
CA THR A 439 51.25 -32.89 41.93
C THR A 439 49.99 -33.77 41.84
N LYS A 440 49.23 -33.90 42.95
CA LYS A 440 47.97 -34.69 43.00
C LYS A 440 46.76 -33.83 43.29
N CYS A 441 45.71 -34.03 42.50
CA CYS A 441 44.50 -33.24 42.45
C CYS A 441 43.28 -34.03 42.91
N LEU A 442 42.29 -33.31 43.44
CA LEU A 442 40.94 -33.80 43.76
C LEU A 442 40.28 -34.40 42.51
N ASP A 443 39.93 -35.68 42.56
CA ASP A 443 39.49 -36.49 41.41
C ASP A 443 38.27 -37.35 41.76
N VAL A 444 37.41 -37.58 40.78
CA VAL A 444 36.34 -38.58 40.86
C VAL A 444 36.90 -39.93 40.43
N ALA A 445 36.82 -40.94 41.31
CA ALA A 445 37.43 -42.23 41.07
C ALA A 445 36.94 -42.91 39.79
N GLY A 446 37.89 -43.28 38.93
CA GLY A 446 37.63 -43.94 37.64
C GLY A 446 36.89 -43.07 36.63
N SER A 447 36.82 -41.74 36.85
CA SER A 447 35.99 -40.81 36.07
C SER A 447 34.51 -41.25 35.98
N SER A 448 34.04 -41.98 37.00
CA SER A 448 32.68 -42.52 37.04
C SER A 448 31.65 -41.39 37.15
N GLY A 449 30.50 -41.53 36.49
CA GLY A 449 29.32 -40.67 36.69
C GLY A 449 28.35 -41.20 37.77
N ALA A 450 28.66 -42.31 38.43
CA ALA A 450 27.76 -42.96 39.38
C ALA A 450 27.55 -42.14 40.68
N GLU A 451 26.35 -42.20 41.24
CA GLU A 451 26.10 -41.72 42.61
C GLU A 451 27.00 -42.47 43.60
N GLY A 452 27.54 -41.76 44.60
CA GLY A 452 28.41 -42.37 45.60
C GLY A 452 29.83 -42.68 45.10
N ALA A 453 30.19 -42.32 43.85
CA ALA A 453 31.56 -42.53 43.38
C ALA A 453 32.53 -41.78 44.29
N LYS A 454 33.58 -42.49 44.73
CA LYS A 454 34.57 -41.98 45.68
C LYS A 454 35.29 -40.75 45.15
N ILE A 455 35.48 -39.76 46.01
CA ILE A 455 36.41 -38.66 45.78
C ILE A 455 37.78 -39.03 46.33
N GLN A 456 38.81 -38.84 45.52
CA GLN A 456 40.18 -39.26 45.82
C GLN A 456 41.18 -38.19 45.40
N ILE A 457 42.45 -38.39 45.77
CA ILE A 457 43.56 -37.70 45.11
C ILE A 457 44.17 -38.59 44.01
N ARG A 458 44.54 -37.96 42.89
CA ARG A 458 45.23 -38.60 41.76
C ARG A 458 46.19 -37.62 41.11
N ASP A 459 47.24 -38.09 40.45
CA ASP A 459 48.14 -37.24 39.67
C ASP A 459 47.36 -36.23 38.81
N CYS A 460 47.70 -34.95 38.95
CA CYS A 460 47.04 -33.86 38.29
C CYS A 460 47.19 -33.95 36.76
N ALA A 461 46.18 -33.49 36.02
CA ALA A 461 46.07 -33.59 34.56
C ALA A 461 45.99 -35.02 34.00
N SER A 462 45.71 -36.02 34.85
CA SER A 462 45.48 -37.39 34.37
C SER A 462 44.07 -37.63 33.85
N THR A 463 43.08 -36.83 34.28
CA THR A 463 41.67 -36.94 33.85
C THR A 463 41.01 -35.56 33.75
N LYS A 464 39.92 -35.47 32.98
CA LYS A 464 39.06 -34.25 32.96
C LYS A 464 38.16 -34.16 34.21
N THR A 465 37.92 -35.26 34.93
CA THR A 465 37.11 -35.28 36.16
C THR A 465 37.81 -34.66 37.37
N GLN A 466 38.94 -33.98 37.18
CA GLN A 466 39.64 -33.22 38.20
C GLN A 466 39.24 -31.74 38.25
N PHE A 467 38.42 -31.28 37.30
CA PHE A 467 37.97 -29.89 37.25
C PHE A 467 36.70 -29.69 38.07
N TRP A 468 36.75 -28.72 38.98
CA TRP A 468 35.67 -28.36 39.90
C TRP A 468 35.31 -26.89 39.72
N ALA A 469 34.03 -26.61 39.49
CA ALA A 469 33.46 -25.27 39.52
C ALA A 469 32.99 -24.95 40.95
N PHE A 470 33.38 -23.79 41.47
CA PHE A 470 33.04 -23.30 42.81
C PHE A 470 33.26 -21.79 42.92
N ASP A 471 32.74 -21.20 44.00
CA ASP A 471 32.96 -19.80 44.37
C ASP A 471 33.97 -19.74 45.53
N VAL A 472 34.95 -18.83 45.44
CA VAL A 472 35.99 -18.60 46.45
C VAL A 472 35.61 -17.51 47.47
N ARG A 473 34.55 -16.75 47.20
CA ARG A 473 34.05 -15.64 48.02
C ARG A 473 32.79 -16.00 48.78
N SER A 474 32.02 -16.97 48.29
CA SER A 474 30.82 -17.47 48.96
C SER A 474 30.87 -18.99 49.16
N PRO A 475 30.28 -19.52 50.26
CA PRO A 475 30.14 -20.96 50.41
C PRO A 475 29.18 -21.54 49.37
N GLY A 476 29.56 -22.66 48.76
CA GLY A 476 28.77 -23.29 47.71
C GLY A 476 29.22 -24.71 47.41
N ALA A 477 28.65 -25.30 46.37
CA ALA A 477 29.02 -26.64 45.96
C ALA A 477 30.34 -26.66 45.18
N LEU A 478 31.13 -27.71 45.41
CA LEU A 478 32.20 -28.11 44.50
C LEU A 478 31.58 -29.01 43.43
N ARG A 479 31.27 -28.45 42.27
CA ARG A 479 30.63 -29.19 41.16
C ARG A 479 31.66 -29.65 40.16
N ASN A 480 31.69 -30.94 39.85
CA ASN A 480 32.55 -31.49 38.81
C ASN A 480 32.08 -31.00 37.43
N THR A 481 32.98 -30.45 36.62
CA THR A 481 32.59 -29.87 35.31
C THR A 481 32.29 -30.94 34.25
N VAL A 482 32.75 -32.19 34.46
CA VAL A 482 32.52 -33.30 33.53
C VAL A 482 31.29 -34.12 33.91
N THR A 483 31.16 -34.52 35.17
CA THR A 483 30.00 -35.34 35.61
C THR A 483 28.77 -34.51 35.91
N GLY A 484 28.94 -33.19 36.12
CA GLY A 484 27.87 -32.28 36.53
C GLY A 484 27.39 -32.48 37.96
N LYS A 485 27.99 -33.41 38.72
CA LYS A 485 27.63 -33.77 40.10
C LYS A 485 28.47 -33.00 41.11
N CYS A 486 27.99 -32.95 42.34
CA CYS A 486 28.60 -32.20 43.44
C CYS A 486 29.37 -33.13 44.38
N LEU A 487 30.45 -32.62 44.97
CA LEU A 487 31.08 -33.27 46.11
C LEU A 487 30.08 -33.31 47.27
N HIS A 488 29.97 -34.48 47.91
CA HIS A 488 29.01 -34.77 48.95
C HIS A 488 29.68 -35.49 50.11
N LEU A 489 29.37 -35.06 51.32
CA LEU A 489 29.78 -35.71 52.56
C LEU A 489 28.61 -36.56 53.10
N PRO A 490 28.70 -37.90 53.10
CA PRO A 490 27.64 -38.77 53.63
C PRO A 490 27.36 -38.59 55.14
N GLY A 491 28.31 -37.98 55.86
CA GLY A 491 28.20 -37.64 57.28
C GLY A 491 29.32 -36.70 57.71
N PHE A 492 29.21 -36.13 58.91
CA PHE A 492 30.14 -35.12 59.43
C PHE A 492 31.14 -35.64 60.49
N ASP A 493 31.11 -36.94 60.80
CA ASP A 493 32.11 -37.57 61.67
C ASP A 493 33.50 -37.48 61.05
N ASN A 494 34.55 -37.43 61.88
CA ASN A 494 35.91 -37.51 61.37
C ASN A 494 36.11 -38.80 60.57
N SER A 495 36.90 -38.69 59.49
CA SER A 495 37.29 -39.79 58.63
C SER A 495 36.17 -40.42 57.81
N ARG A 496 35.10 -39.66 57.56
CA ARG A 496 34.10 -40.02 56.54
C ARG A 496 34.57 -39.58 55.16
N ASP A 497 34.64 -40.52 54.23
CA ASP A 497 35.05 -40.27 52.86
C ASP A 497 34.00 -39.45 52.09
N ALA A 498 34.47 -38.49 51.31
CA ALA A 498 33.67 -37.74 50.37
C ALA A 498 33.35 -38.60 49.13
N VAL A 499 32.15 -38.41 48.60
CA VAL A 499 31.66 -39.04 47.37
C VAL A 499 31.08 -37.99 46.44
N GLN A 500 30.84 -38.30 45.17
CA GLN A 500 30.00 -37.45 44.34
C GLN A 500 28.53 -37.82 44.51
N SER A 501 27.64 -36.84 44.40
CA SER A 501 26.21 -37.06 44.32
C SER A 501 25.54 -35.97 43.49
N THR A 502 24.32 -36.23 43.02
CA THR A 502 23.47 -35.22 42.39
C THR A 502 23.39 -33.96 43.27
N CYS A 503 23.61 -32.80 42.66
CA CYS A 503 23.61 -31.52 43.36
C CYS A 503 22.22 -31.24 43.95
N ASN A 504 22.13 -31.09 45.26
CA ASN A 504 20.88 -30.93 46.00
C ASN A 504 20.86 -29.73 46.96
N GLY A 505 21.95 -28.94 47.02
CA GLY A 505 22.04 -27.73 47.83
C GLY A 505 22.05 -27.96 49.34
N SER A 506 22.19 -29.22 49.80
CA SER A 506 22.27 -29.53 51.23
C SER A 506 23.56 -28.98 51.86
N SER A 507 23.54 -28.83 53.19
CA SER A 507 24.74 -28.48 53.97
C SER A 507 25.87 -29.50 53.80
N ALA A 508 25.55 -30.76 53.46
CA ALA A 508 26.49 -31.83 53.13
C ALA A 508 27.20 -31.67 51.76
N GLN A 509 26.73 -30.74 50.92
CA GLN A 509 27.33 -30.39 49.65
C GLN A 509 27.81 -28.93 49.61
N THR A 510 27.84 -28.25 50.76
CA THR A 510 28.26 -26.85 50.86
C THR A 510 29.67 -26.79 51.44
N PHE A 511 30.56 -26.09 50.75
CA PHE A 511 31.97 -25.92 51.12
C PHE A 511 32.34 -24.45 51.04
N ARG A 512 33.21 -24.00 51.95
CA ARG A 512 33.78 -22.66 51.93
C ARG A 512 35.27 -22.76 51.66
N VAL A 513 35.68 -22.31 50.48
CA VAL A 513 37.10 -22.27 50.10
C VAL A 513 37.72 -21.02 50.70
N VAL A 514 38.71 -21.19 51.58
CA VAL A 514 39.34 -20.09 52.32
C VAL A 514 40.79 -19.96 51.90
N PRO A 515 41.16 -18.88 51.20
CA PRO A 515 42.56 -18.54 50.95
C PRO A 515 43.28 -18.24 52.27
N LYS A 516 44.40 -18.93 52.51
CA LYS A 516 45.28 -18.73 53.68
C LYS A 516 46.51 -17.92 53.32
N THR A 517 46.97 -18.03 52.07
CA THR A 517 48.03 -17.20 51.50
C THR A 517 47.63 -16.75 50.09
N HIS A 518 48.31 -15.74 49.58
CA HIS A 518 48.27 -15.35 48.18
C HIS A 518 49.70 -15.16 47.68
N THR A 519 49.91 -15.27 46.36
CA THR A 519 51.23 -15.11 45.72
C THR A 519 51.23 -14.01 44.65
N GLY A 520 50.11 -13.28 44.52
CA GLY A 520 49.88 -12.26 43.51
C GLY A 520 50.73 -10.98 43.61
N ASP A 521 51.65 -10.82 44.56
CA ASP A 521 52.47 -9.60 44.66
C ASP A 521 53.93 -9.76 44.21
N GLY A 522 54.41 -10.99 43.99
CA GLY A 522 55.85 -11.24 43.87
C GLY A 522 56.36 -11.81 42.54
N THR A 523 55.74 -12.85 41.96
CA THR A 523 56.44 -13.64 40.92
C THR A 523 55.59 -14.32 39.84
N LEU A 524 54.31 -13.98 39.70
CA LEU A 524 53.48 -14.46 38.57
C LEU A 524 52.60 -13.33 38.05
N SER A 525 53.05 -12.61 37.00
CA SER A 525 52.24 -11.82 36.06
C SER A 525 50.94 -11.14 36.60
N TYR A 526 50.94 -10.61 37.82
CA TYR A 526 49.75 -9.99 38.42
C TYR A 526 49.53 -8.59 37.82
N PRO A 527 48.26 -8.15 37.63
CA PRO A 527 48.02 -6.85 37.04
C PRO A 527 48.58 -5.69 37.86
N LYS A 528 49.17 -4.72 37.16
CA LYS A 528 49.64 -3.46 37.72
C LYS A 528 48.45 -2.62 38.16
N LYS A 529 48.66 -1.72 39.13
CA LYS A 529 47.65 -0.74 39.57
C LYS A 529 47.00 0.01 38.39
N ALA A 530 47.80 0.42 37.40
CA ALA A 530 47.30 1.11 36.21
C ALA A 530 46.25 0.30 35.42
N GLN A 531 46.36 -1.04 35.38
CA GLN A 531 45.40 -1.93 34.71
C GLN A 531 44.09 -2.03 35.52
N PHE A 532 44.15 -2.05 36.85
CA PHE A 532 42.96 -1.92 37.70
C PHE A 532 42.26 -0.58 37.53
N ASP A 533 43.03 0.51 37.49
CA ASP A 533 42.51 1.86 37.25
C ASP A 533 41.84 1.94 35.86
N GLN A 534 42.45 1.35 34.83
CA GLN A 534 41.90 1.22 33.47
C GLN A 534 40.57 0.47 33.48
N ALA A 535 40.51 -0.74 34.07
CA ALA A 535 39.28 -1.52 34.11
C ALA A 535 38.16 -0.77 34.84
N LYS A 536 38.49 -0.06 35.93
CA LYS A 536 37.52 0.73 36.70
C LYS A 536 36.98 1.91 35.89
N ALA A 537 37.87 2.61 35.19
CA ALA A 537 37.49 3.69 34.29
C ALA A 537 36.62 3.16 33.13
N GLY A 538 36.96 2.01 32.56
CA GLY A 538 36.21 1.38 31.47
C GLY A 538 34.80 0.98 31.88
N ILE A 539 34.59 0.38 33.06
CA ILE A 539 33.24 0.07 33.59
C ILE A 539 32.41 1.35 33.74
N ALA A 540 32.99 2.39 34.35
CA ALA A 540 32.28 3.66 34.55
C ALA A 540 31.94 4.34 33.21
N ALA A 541 32.85 4.28 32.23
CA ALA A 541 32.62 4.77 30.89
C ALA A 541 31.50 4.01 30.18
N ALA A 542 31.49 2.67 30.29
CA ALA A 542 30.47 1.83 29.68
C ALA A 542 29.07 2.08 30.26
N GLN A 543 28.96 2.21 31.59
CA GLN A 543 27.71 2.59 32.26
C GLN A 543 27.20 3.97 31.81
N THR A 544 28.11 4.94 31.70
CA THR A 544 27.77 6.29 31.25
C THR A 544 27.32 6.30 29.79
N ALA A 545 28.04 5.59 28.93
CA ALA A 545 27.72 5.46 27.50
C ALA A 545 26.39 4.74 27.29
N ALA A 546 26.14 3.61 27.96
CA ALA A 546 24.88 2.88 27.86
C ALA A 546 23.68 3.74 28.29
N LYS A 547 23.80 4.50 29.39
CA LYS A 547 22.76 5.42 29.84
C LYS A 547 22.48 6.53 28.82
N ALA A 548 23.53 7.10 28.20
CA ALA A 548 23.39 8.11 27.16
C ALA A 548 22.72 7.53 25.90
N GLN A 549 23.12 6.33 25.46
CA GLN A 549 22.53 5.66 24.32
C GLN A 549 21.06 5.28 24.55
N LEU A 550 20.69 4.86 25.76
CA LEU A 550 19.28 4.61 26.09
C LEU A 550 18.41 5.86 25.90
N ALA A 551 18.92 7.04 26.23
CA ALA A 551 18.21 8.30 25.99
C ALA A 551 18.06 8.60 24.49
N VAL A 552 19.08 8.30 23.68
CA VAL A 552 19.01 8.39 22.21
C VAL A 552 17.95 7.43 21.67
N LEU A 553 17.93 6.18 22.15
CA LEU A 553 16.97 5.16 21.72
C LEU A 553 15.52 5.58 22.04
N LYS A 554 15.27 6.11 23.25
CA LYS A 554 13.97 6.68 23.65
C LYS A 554 13.54 7.85 22.76
N THR A 555 14.50 8.67 22.34
CA THR A 555 14.26 9.77 21.40
C THR A 555 13.84 9.23 20.02
N GLN A 556 14.53 8.21 19.50
CA GLN A 556 14.18 7.58 18.22
C GLN A 556 12.79 6.93 18.25
N LEU A 557 12.44 6.24 19.35
CA LEU A 557 11.10 5.69 19.55
C LEU A 557 10.03 6.80 19.49
N THR A 558 10.27 7.92 20.16
CA THR A 558 9.35 9.07 20.13
C THR A 558 9.18 9.62 18.71
N THR A 559 10.27 9.72 17.94
CA THR A 559 10.22 10.15 16.54
C THR A 559 9.37 9.20 15.70
N ALA A 560 9.59 7.88 15.81
CA ALA A 560 8.82 6.90 15.06
C ALA A 560 7.33 6.84 15.46
N GLN A 561 7.01 7.04 16.75
CA GLN A 561 5.61 7.13 17.20
C GLN A 561 4.89 8.36 16.64
N LYS A 562 5.58 9.52 16.58
CA LYS A 562 5.05 10.72 15.93
C LYS A 562 4.83 10.50 14.45
N ALA A 563 5.79 9.88 13.77
CA ALA A 563 5.65 9.51 12.36
C ALA A 563 4.47 8.55 12.13
N ALA A 564 4.30 7.52 12.96
CA ALA A 564 3.16 6.60 12.86
C ALA A 564 1.81 7.33 13.03
N THR A 565 1.73 8.29 13.94
CA THR A 565 0.52 9.12 14.14
C THR A 565 0.25 10.03 12.93
N ALA A 566 1.30 10.65 12.38
CA ALA A 566 1.18 11.50 11.19
C ALA A 566 0.76 10.69 9.95
N SER A 567 1.34 9.50 9.76
CA SER A 567 0.97 8.56 8.70
C SER A 567 -0.49 8.14 8.81
N ASP A 568 -0.95 7.77 10.01
CA ASP A 568 -2.34 7.37 10.23
C ASP A 568 -3.32 8.52 9.93
N THR A 569 -3.00 9.73 10.37
CA THR A 569 -3.80 10.94 10.09
C THR A 569 -3.90 11.19 8.58
N ALA A 570 -2.79 11.11 7.87
CA ALA A 570 -2.75 11.29 6.42
C ALA A 570 -3.51 10.19 5.68
N LEU A 571 -3.42 8.94 6.14
CA LEU A 571 -4.17 7.81 5.59
C LEU A 571 -5.69 7.99 5.76
N GLN A 572 -6.16 8.41 6.94
CA GLN A 572 -7.58 8.69 7.15
C GLN A 572 -8.07 9.86 6.28
N ALA A 573 -7.26 10.90 6.12
CA ALA A 573 -7.58 12.00 5.21
C ALA A 573 -7.68 11.53 3.75
N ALA A 574 -6.78 10.64 3.31
CA ALA A 574 -6.84 10.05 1.97
C ALA A 574 -8.10 9.20 1.77
N TYR A 575 -8.51 8.45 2.80
CA TYR A 575 -9.76 7.69 2.78
C TYR A 575 -10.98 8.60 2.66
N GLY A 576 -11.01 9.73 3.36
CA GLY A 576 -12.08 10.72 3.21
C GLY A 576 -12.16 11.29 1.78
N ILE A 577 -11.01 11.53 1.13
CA ILE A 577 -10.95 11.98 -0.28
C ILE A 577 -11.47 10.89 -1.22
N ALA A 578 -11.03 9.64 -1.03
CA ALA A 578 -11.49 8.51 -1.84
C ALA A 578 -13.01 8.31 -1.70
N ASP A 579 -13.53 8.33 -0.48
CA ASP A 579 -14.97 8.21 -0.21
C ASP A 579 -15.78 9.33 -0.88
N ALA A 580 -15.30 10.59 -0.79
CA ALA A 580 -15.95 11.74 -1.42
C ALA A 580 -15.96 11.64 -2.96
N ASN A 581 -14.93 11.04 -3.54
CA ASN A 581 -14.80 10.83 -4.98
C ASN A 581 -15.46 9.54 -5.49
N GLY A 582 -16.06 8.73 -4.60
CA GLY A 582 -16.62 7.42 -4.99
C GLY A 582 -15.55 6.37 -5.34
N ALA A 583 -14.29 6.58 -4.95
CA ALA A 583 -13.18 5.69 -5.24
C ALA A 583 -12.97 4.66 -4.11
N PRO A 584 -12.43 3.47 -4.40
CA PRO A 584 -11.95 2.54 -3.38
C PRO A 584 -10.82 3.15 -2.55
N ARG A 585 -10.95 3.07 -1.23
CA ARG A 585 -9.94 3.54 -0.29
C ARG A 585 -8.58 2.89 -0.56
N GLY A 586 -7.56 3.72 -0.74
CA GLY A 586 -6.17 3.30 -0.89
C GLY A 586 -5.70 3.06 -2.31
N ARG A 587 -6.60 2.91 -3.30
CA ARG A 587 -6.23 2.62 -4.69
C ARG A 587 -5.34 3.71 -5.29
N GLY A 588 -5.73 4.99 -5.19
CA GLY A 588 -4.91 6.13 -5.64
C GLY A 588 -3.69 6.49 -4.77
N LEU A 589 -3.38 5.75 -3.69
CA LEU A 589 -2.21 6.03 -2.84
C LEU A 589 -0.91 5.43 -3.35
N LEU A 590 -0.94 4.60 -4.40
CA LEU A 590 0.23 3.84 -4.87
C LEU A 590 0.84 3.04 -3.71
N VAL A 591 2.14 3.18 -3.45
CA VAL A 591 2.85 2.52 -2.33
C VAL A 591 2.47 3.06 -0.93
N GLY A 592 1.64 4.11 -0.83
CA GLY A 592 1.34 4.79 0.43
C GLY A 592 0.82 3.86 1.52
N GLN A 593 -0.10 2.93 1.21
CA GLN A 593 -0.61 1.97 2.21
C GLN A 593 0.48 1.07 2.78
N GLN A 594 1.38 0.59 1.91
CA GLN A 594 2.53 -0.22 2.35
C GLN A 594 3.47 0.60 3.23
N LYS A 595 3.70 1.89 2.91
CA LYS A 595 4.56 2.75 3.71
C LYS A 595 3.93 3.12 5.07
N ASP A 596 2.61 3.21 5.17
CA ASP A 596 1.94 3.28 6.48
C ASP A 596 2.17 2.02 7.33
N GLN A 597 2.10 0.82 6.72
CA GLN A 597 2.40 -0.45 7.40
C GLN A 597 3.85 -0.47 7.90
N VAL A 598 4.81 -0.07 7.06
CA VAL A 598 6.24 0.03 7.41
C VAL A 598 6.45 1.03 8.55
N THR A 599 5.78 2.18 8.51
CA THR A 599 5.87 3.22 9.55
C THR A 599 5.43 2.67 10.91
N LYS A 600 4.27 2.00 10.95
CA LYS A 600 3.73 1.38 12.17
C LYS A 600 4.62 0.23 12.66
N GLY A 601 5.12 -0.59 11.73
CA GLY A 601 6.11 -1.64 12.01
C GLY A 601 7.38 -1.09 12.65
N ALA A 602 7.94 -0.01 12.11
CA ALA A 602 9.18 0.60 12.59
C ALA A 602 9.03 1.15 14.02
N ALA A 603 7.90 1.76 14.34
CA ALA A 603 7.60 2.20 15.71
C ALA A 603 7.52 1.02 16.69
N ALA A 604 6.90 -0.10 16.30
CA ALA A 604 6.82 -1.31 17.13
C ALA A 604 8.20 -1.96 17.33
N ALA A 605 9.02 -2.02 16.27
CA ALA A 605 10.39 -2.52 16.34
C ALA A 605 11.23 -1.68 17.33
N LEU A 606 11.16 -0.35 17.24
CA LEU A 606 11.85 0.56 18.17
C LEU A 606 11.38 0.39 19.61
N GLN A 607 10.10 0.09 19.83
CA GLN A 607 9.58 -0.18 21.17
C GLN A 607 10.17 -1.47 21.75
N ALA A 608 10.37 -2.50 20.93
CA ALA A 608 11.06 -3.72 21.34
C ALA A 608 12.55 -3.46 21.63
N LEU A 609 13.22 -2.67 20.77
CA LEU A 609 14.62 -2.27 20.97
C LEU A 609 14.79 -1.46 22.24
N GLU A 610 13.87 -0.54 22.57
CA GLU A 610 13.93 0.25 23.79
C GLU A 610 13.91 -0.61 25.05
N LYS A 611 13.03 -1.61 25.13
CA LYS A 611 13.01 -2.60 26.22
C LYS A 611 14.31 -3.43 26.31
N ALA A 612 14.85 -3.81 25.16
CA ALA A 612 16.14 -4.48 25.09
C ALA A 612 17.26 -3.55 25.60
N GLY A 613 17.21 -2.27 25.25
CA GLY A 613 18.12 -1.23 25.70
C GLY A 613 18.08 -1.04 27.22
N GLU A 614 16.90 -0.99 27.84
CA GLU A 614 16.78 -0.93 29.30
C GLU A 614 17.44 -2.15 29.97
N THR A 615 17.30 -3.33 29.36
CA THR A 615 17.94 -4.56 29.86
C THR A 615 19.46 -4.53 29.66
N ALA A 616 19.96 -4.03 28.52
CA ALA A 616 21.39 -3.86 28.26
C ALA A 616 22.03 -2.81 29.17
N GLU A 617 21.35 -1.70 29.46
CA GLU A 617 21.81 -0.71 30.42
C GLU A 617 21.90 -1.31 31.83
N ALA A 618 20.88 -2.06 32.26
CA ALA A 618 20.90 -2.74 33.54
C ALA A 618 22.06 -3.76 33.66
N ALA A 619 22.38 -4.47 32.57
CA ALA A 619 23.51 -5.40 32.53
C ALA A 619 24.86 -4.72 32.83
N THR A 620 25.05 -3.46 32.42
CA THR A 620 26.30 -2.71 32.74
C THR A 620 26.50 -2.43 34.22
N ARG A 621 25.44 -2.53 35.03
CA ARG A 621 25.44 -2.27 36.47
C ARG A 621 25.36 -3.54 37.31
N ALA A 622 25.25 -4.70 36.68
CA ALA A 622 25.09 -5.98 37.34
C ALA A 622 26.41 -6.52 37.90
N SER A 623 26.31 -7.45 38.86
CA SER A 623 27.48 -8.20 39.35
C SER A 623 28.02 -9.13 38.26
N ALA A 624 29.29 -9.54 38.33
CA ALA A 624 29.95 -10.41 37.34
C ALA A 624 29.19 -11.72 37.02
N GLY A 625 28.46 -12.26 38.01
CA GLY A 625 27.65 -13.47 37.85
C GLY A 625 26.33 -13.24 37.09
N ASP A 626 25.71 -12.07 37.28
CA ASP A 626 24.41 -11.74 36.71
C ASP A 626 24.52 -11.07 35.33
N SER A 627 25.62 -10.33 35.10
CA SER A 627 25.82 -9.50 33.91
C SER A 627 25.72 -10.27 32.59
N ALA A 628 26.34 -11.44 32.47
CA ALA A 628 26.22 -12.25 31.24
C ALA A 628 24.80 -12.74 30.98
N THR A 629 24.06 -13.15 32.02
CA THR A 629 22.68 -13.61 31.87
C THR A 629 21.78 -12.48 31.40
N ILE A 630 21.96 -11.27 31.94
CA ILE A 630 21.18 -10.09 31.56
C ILE A 630 21.56 -9.63 30.14
N ALA A 631 22.84 -9.66 29.77
CA ALA A 631 23.30 -9.34 28.41
C ALA A 631 22.72 -10.30 27.36
N GLN A 632 22.71 -11.60 27.63
CA GLN A 632 22.09 -12.61 26.74
C GLN A 632 20.56 -12.40 26.61
N ARG A 633 19.90 -11.98 27.70
CA ARG A 633 18.48 -11.61 27.64
C ARG A 633 18.26 -10.38 26.76
N ALA A 634 19.09 -9.34 26.88
CA ALA A 634 19.00 -8.15 26.05
C ALA A 634 19.17 -8.49 24.56
N LEU A 635 20.11 -9.38 24.23
CA LEU A 635 20.32 -9.90 22.87
C LEU A 635 19.06 -10.59 22.32
N ALA A 636 18.47 -11.50 23.10
CA ALA A 636 17.25 -12.19 22.71
C ALA A 636 16.07 -11.22 22.49
N GLN A 637 15.95 -10.19 23.33
CA GLN A 637 14.92 -9.16 23.19
C GLN A 637 15.15 -8.26 21.96
N ALA A 638 16.40 -7.92 21.63
CA ALA A 638 16.72 -7.15 20.43
C ALA A 638 16.34 -7.92 19.16
N ALA A 639 16.57 -9.23 19.13
CA ALA A 639 16.18 -10.10 18.03
C ALA A 639 14.65 -10.16 17.81
N GLN A 640 13.84 -9.96 18.86
CA GLN A 640 12.37 -9.93 18.77
C GLN A 640 11.83 -8.71 18.00
N SER A 641 12.62 -7.65 17.82
CA SER A 641 12.20 -6.44 17.08
C SER A 641 11.65 -6.73 15.68
N LYS A 642 12.19 -7.74 14.98
CA LYS A 642 11.71 -8.19 13.67
C LYS A 642 10.31 -8.81 13.72
N ALA A 643 10.03 -9.58 14.76
CA ALA A 643 8.71 -10.17 14.94
C ALA A 643 7.67 -9.09 15.23
N GLU A 644 8.00 -8.11 16.09
CA GLU A 644 7.11 -6.99 16.40
C GLU A 644 6.86 -6.09 15.18
N PHE A 645 7.88 -5.83 14.35
CA PHE A 645 7.71 -5.13 13.07
C PHE A 645 6.66 -5.83 12.20
N ARG A 646 6.88 -7.12 11.92
CA ARG A 646 6.03 -7.91 11.00
C ARG A 646 4.61 -8.02 11.52
N LYS A 647 4.46 -8.26 12.83
CA LYS A 647 3.17 -8.31 13.49
C LYS A 647 2.41 -6.99 13.32
N LYS A 648 3.05 -5.86 13.64
CA LYS A 648 2.37 -4.55 13.56
C LYS A 648 2.07 -4.14 12.12
N ALA A 649 2.96 -4.46 11.17
CA ALA A 649 2.71 -4.25 9.75
C ALA A 649 1.52 -5.09 9.25
N ALA A 650 1.41 -6.35 9.69
CA ALA A 650 0.27 -7.22 9.35
C ALA A 650 -1.05 -6.72 9.95
N GLU A 651 -1.06 -6.28 11.22
CA GLU A 651 -2.23 -5.65 11.85
C GLU A 651 -2.69 -4.41 11.07
N ALA A 652 -1.75 -3.58 10.60
CA ALA A 652 -2.05 -2.41 9.78
C ALA A 652 -2.63 -2.81 8.41
N ALA A 653 -2.07 -3.83 7.75
CA ALA A 653 -2.57 -4.36 6.49
C ALA A 653 -4.01 -4.92 6.63
N GLU A 654 -4.28 -5.66 7.70
CA GLU A 654 -5.63 -6.16 8.00
C GLU A 654 -6.63 -5.02 8.21
N ALA A 655 -6.25 -3.98 8.95
CA ALA A 655 -7.08 -2.80 9.17
C ALA A 655 -7.37 -2.05 7.85
N GLN A 656 -6.36 -1.93 6.97
CA GLN A 656 -6.51 -1.32 5.65
C GLN A 656 -7.43 -2.15 4.74
N ALA A 657 -7.30 -3.48 4.74
CA ALA A 657 -8.18 -4.37 3.99
C ALA A 657 -9.63 -4.28 4.48
N LYS A 658 -9.83 -4.22 5.81
CA LYS A 658 -11.15 -3.98 6.41
C LYS A 658 -11.71 -2.63 5.98
N ALA A 659 -10.92 -1.56 6.02
CA ALA A 659 -11.35 -0.22 5.62
C ALA A 659 -11.77 -0.18 4.14
N ALA A 660 -11.05 -0.87 3.26
CA ALA A 660 -11.41 -1.02 1.85
C ALA A 660 -12.71 -1.80 1.66
N ALA A 661 -12.91 -2.91 2.40
CA ALA A 661 -14.14 -3.69 2.37
C ALA A 661 -15.37 -2.90 2.87
N ASP A 662 -15.19 -2.11 3.93
CA ASP A 662 -16.24 -1.24 4.48
C ASP A 662 -16.61 -0.14 3.46
N ALA A 663 -15.63 0.45 2.76
CA ALA A 663 -15.88 1.41 1.69
C ALA A 663 -16.62 0.77 0.50
N ALA A 664 -16.19 -0.43 0.07
CA ALA A 664 -16.85 -1.17 -1.00
C ALA A 664 -18.32 -1.49 -0.65
N LYS A 665 -18.61 -1.76 0.63
CA LYS A 665 -19.97 -1.92 1.14
C LYS A 665 -20.79 -0.63 1.00
N VAL A 666 -20.23 0.52 1.37
CA VAL A 666 -20.91 1.82 1.21
C VAL A 666 -21.18 2.11 -0.27
N HIS A 667 -20.19 1.90 -1.14
CA HIS A 667 -20.34 2.09 -2.59
C HIS A 667 -21.46 1.21 -3.17
N ARG A 668 -21.52 -0.07 -2.77
CA ARG A 668 -22.62 -0.96 -3.17
C ARG A 668 -23.98 -0.46 -2.68
N ASP A 669 -24.07 -0.01 -1.44
CA ASP A 669 -25.34 0.45 -0.85
C ASP A 669 -25.82 1.75 -1.52
N ASN A 670 -24.89 2.65 -1.87
CA ASN A 670 -25.18 3.84 -2.68
C ASN A 670 -25.65 3.45 -4.09
N ALA A 671 -24.95 2.53 -4.77
CA ALA A 671 -25.34 2.06 -6.10
C ALA A 671 -26.75 1.42 -6.09
N LYS A 672 -27.10 0.69 -5.02
CA LYS A 672 -28.44 0.14 -4.84
C LYS A 672 -29.49 1.26 -4.75
N LYS A 673 -29.23 2.30 -3.96
CA LYS A 673 -30.13 3.45 -3.81
C LYS A 673 -30.29 4.24 -5.10
N ASP A 674 -29.21 4.40 -5.85
CA ASP A 674 -29.23 5.08 -7.15
C ASP A 674 -30.06 4.28 -8.16
N LYS A 675 -29.92 2.94 -8.17
CA LYS A 675 -30.79 2.06 -8.96
C LYS A 675 -32.26 2.24 -8.60
N GLU A 676 -32.63 2.19 -7.31
CA GLU A 676 -34.02 2.40 -6.86
C GLU A 676 -34.55 3.78 -7.30
N THR A 677 -33.71 4.81 -7.25
CA THR A 677 -34.05 6.16 -7.72
C THR A 677 -34.25 6.21 -9.24
N ALA A 678 -33.40 5.52 -10.00
CA ALA A 678 -33.50 5.42 -11.45
C ALA A 678 -34.77 4.68 -11.88
N GLU A 679 -35.10 3.56 -11.22
CA GLU A 679 -36.34 2.81 -11.44
C GLU A 679 -37.58 3.68 -11.17
N ALA A 680 -37.56 4.46 -10.10
CA ALA A 680 -38.65 5.39 -9.80
C ALA A 680 -38.81 6.49 -10.87
N LYS A 681 -37.70 7.07 -11.35
CA LYS A 681 -37.71 8.07 -12.43
C LYS A 681 -38.16 7.47 -13.75
N LEU A 682 -37.75 6.25 -14.07
CA LEU A 682 -38.17 5.53 -15.26
C LEU A 682 -39.68 5.30 -15.24
N ALA A 683 -40.26 4.88 -14.10
CA ALA A 683 -41.70 4.73 -13.97
C ALA A 683 -42.46 6.04 -14.24
N VAL A 684 -41.93 7.19 -13.79
CA VAL A 684 -42.50 8.52 -14.09
C VAL A 684 -42.39 8.84 -15.58
N ALA A 685 -41.23 8.59 -16.19
CA ALA A 685 -41.00 8.85 -17.61
C ALA A 685 -41.93 8.01 -18.51
N VAL A 686 -42.07 6.72 -18.21
CA VAL A 686 -42.98 5.81 -18.93
C VAL A 686 -44.44 6.27 -18.80
N ARG A 687 -44.84 6.76 -17.62
CA ARG A 687 -46.18 7.34 -17.44
C ARG A 687 -46.37 8.61 -18.27
N ALA A 688 -45.40 9.52 -18.25
CA ALA A 688 -45.45 10.74 -19.06
C ALA A 688 -45.49 10.44 -20.55
N GLU A 689 -44.77 9.43 -21.03
CA GLU A 689 -44.82 8.96 -22.41
C GLU A 689 -46.22 8.41 -22.75
N ALA A 690 -46.82 7.61 -21.86
CA ALA A 690 -48.18 7.11 -22.05
C ALA A 690 -49.21 8.27 -22.12
N ASP A 691 -49.08 9.26 -21.24
CA ASP A 691 -49.94 10.46 -21.24
C ASP A 691 -49.75 11.27 -22.54
N ALA A 692 -48.51 11.42 -23.02
CA ALA A 692 -48.21 12.09 -24.28
C ALA A 692 -48.80 11.35 -25.50
N LYS A 693 -48.70 10.02 -25.53
CA LYS A 693 -49.33 9.18 -26.57
C LYS A 693 -50.85 9.31 -26.55
N ALA A 694 -51.47 9.34 -25.37
CA ALA A 694 -52.91 9.55 -25.22
C ALA A 694 -53.34 10.93 -25.72
N ALA A 695 -52.59 11.98 -25.36
CA ALA A 695 -52.85 13.35 -25.84
C ALA A 695 -52.69 13.47 -27.37
N ALA A 696 -51.68 12.81 -27.95
CA ALA A 696 -51.49 12.77 -29.40
C ALA A 696 -52.66 12.06 -30.11
N ALA A 697 -53.16 10.95 -29.54
CA ALA A 697 -54.33 10.25 -30.07
C ALA A 697 -55.61 11.11 -30.00
N ASP A 698 -55.83 11.83 -28.90
CA ASP A 698 -56.94 12.77 -28.74
C ASP A 698 -56.85 13.94 -29.75
N ALA A 699 -55.67 14.54 -29.91
CA ALA A 699 -55.43 15.58 -30.91
C ALA A 699 -55.70 15.07 -32.34
N HIS A 700 -55.27 13.85 -32.65
CA HIS A 700 -55.54 13.22 -33.93
C HIS A 700 -57.04 12.98 -34.16
N ALA A 701 -57.77 12.50 -33.14
CA ALA A 701 -59.21 12.32 -33.22
C ALA A 701 -59.95 13.65 -33.44
N LYS A 702 -59.55 14.71 -32.73
CA LYS A 702 -60.08 16.07 -32.91
C LYS A 702 -59.82 16.62 -34.32
N ARG A 703 -58.63 16.37 -34.89
CA ARG A 703 -58.32 16.74 -36.28
C ARG A 703 -59.25 16.04 -37.27
N LEU A 704 -59.45 14.73 -37.12
CA LEU A 704 -60.36 13.97 -37.99
C LEU A 704 -61.81 14.48 -37.90
N ALA A 705 -62.26 14.85 -36.70
CA ALA A 705 -63.58 15.46 -36.51
C ALA A 705 -63.68 16.82 -37.23
N ALA A 706 -62.67 17.68 -37.10
CA ALA A 706 -62.63 18.97 -37.80
C ALA A 706 -62.63 18.82 -39.34
N GLU A 707 -61.89 17.84 -39.88
CA GLU A 707 -61.90 17.53 -41.32
C GLU A 707 -63.26 17.03 -41.82
N ALA A 708 -64.01 16.29 -40.99
CA ALA A 708 -65.37 15.86 -41.31
C ALA A 708 -66.36 17.05 -41.28
N GLU A 709 -66.22 17.96 -40.31
CA GLU A 709 -67.00 19.20 -40.27
C GLU A 709 -66.70 20.10 -41.48
N GLU A 710 -65.43 20.23 -41.89
CA GLU A 710 -65.04 21.00 -43.08
C GLU A 710 -65.71 20.44 -44.35
N LYS A 711 -65.73 19.12 -44.53
CA LYS A 711 -66.45 18.47 -45.64
C LYS A 711 -67.94 18.77 -45.61
N THR A 712 -68.54 18.75 -44.43
CA THR A 712 -69.96 19.06 -44.25
C THR A 712 -70.26 20.53 -44.59
N ALA A 713 -69.42 21.45 -44.11
CA ALA A 713 -69.54 22.88 -44.42
C ALA A 713 -69.39 23.17 -45.92
N LYS A 714 -68.52 22.44 -46.62
CA LYS A 714 -68.37 22.55 -48.08
C LYS A 714 -69.64 22.10 -48.83
N ALA A 715 -70.22 20.97 -48.43
CA ALA A 715 -71.48 20.49 -49.01
C ALA A 715 -72.64 21.46 -48.77
N GLU A 716 -72.75 22.02 -47.56
CA GLU A 716 -73.76 23.04 -47.24
C GLU A 716 -73.57 24.32 -48.07
N LYS A 717 -72.33 24.73 -48.33
CA LYS A 717 -72.03 25.88 -49.20
C LYS A 717 -72.48 25.65 -50.65
N GLU A 718 -72.29 24.44 -51.18
CA GLU A 718 -72.76 24.04 -52.52
C GLU A 718 -74.29 24.01 -52.58
N ASN A 719 -74.95 23.44 -51.56
CA ASN A 719 -76.41 23.45 -51.44
C ASN A 719 -76.97 24.89 -51.35
N ALA A 720 -76.34 25.77 -50.57
CA ALA A 720 -76.73 27.17 -50.47
C ALA A 720 -76.57 27.91 -51.81
N ALA A 721 -75.54 27.60 -52.59
CA ALA A 721 -75.36 28.15 -53.93
C ALA A 721 -76.45 27.68 -54.90
N ALA A 722 -76.82 26.40 -54.86
CA ALA A 722 -77.91 25.84 -55.67
C ALA A 722 -79.27 26.50 -55.32
N ARG A 723 -79.57 26.63 -54.03
CA ARG A 723 -80.79 27.30 -53.54
C ARG A 723 -80.87 28.77 -53.98
N ARG A 724 -79.74 29.47 -54.02
CA ARG A 724 -79.68 30.87 -54.53
C ARG A 724 -79.93 30.94 -56.04
N ALA A 725 -79.47 29.96 -56.81
CA ALA A 725 -79.74 29.88 -58.24
C ALA A 725 -81.22 29.61 -58.53
N GLU A 726 -81.85 28.69 -57.79
CA GLU A 726 -83.30 28.45 -57.86
C GLU A 726 -84.12 29.71 -57.51
N ALA A 727 -83.73 30.43 -56.44
CA ALA A 727 -84.38 31.68 -56.06
C ALA A 727 -84.26 32.77 -57.14
N ALA A 728 -83.14 32.81 -57.87
CA ALA A 728 -82.95 33.74 -58.99
C ALA A 728 -83.85 33.38 -60.19
N ASP A 729 -83.97 32.10 -60.54
CA ASP A 729 -84.88 31.62 -61.59
C ASP A 729 -86.35 31.90 -61.25
N HIS A 730 -86.75 31.70 -59.99
CA HIS A 730 -88.09 32.07 -59.53
C HIS A 730 -88.36 33.57 -59.63
N ARG A 731 -87.34 34.41 -59.35
CA ARG A 731 -87.45 35.87 -59.48
C ARG A 731 -87.64 36.31 -60.93
N GLU A 732 -86.84 35.76 -61.84
CA GLU A 732 -86.91 36.06 -63.28
C GLU A 732 -88.26 35.66 -63.87
N LYS A 733 -88.79 34.50 -63.48
CA LYS A 733 -90.15 34.06 -63.84
C LYS A 733 -91.23 35.00 -63.31
N ALA A 734 -91.11 35.48 -62.07
CA ALA A 734 -92.05 36.43 -61.49
C ALA A 734 -92.02 37.79 -62.22
N GLU A 735 -90.85 38.26 -62.61
CA GLU A 735 -90.68 39.49 -63.41
C GLU A 735 -91.30 39.36 -64.81
N SER A 736 -91.12 38.20 -65.46
CA SER A 736 -91.75 37.90 -66.75
C SER A 736 -93.29 37.91 -66.69
N GLU A 737 -93.86 37.30 -65.65
CA GLU A 737 -95.31 37.30 -65.43
C GLU A 737 -95.86 38.69 -65.10
N ALA A 738 -95.11 39.50 -64.35
CA ALA A 738 -95.47 40.90 -64.10
C ALA A 738 -95.54 41.74 -65.38
N THR A 739 -94.60 41.53 -66.33
CA THR A 739 -94.65 42.19 -67.65
C THR A 739 -95.84 41.73 -68.48
N ARG A 740 -96.16 40.43 -68.49
CA ARG A 740 -97.35 39.90 -69.19
C ARG A 740 -98.64 40.51 -68.65
N ALA A 741 -98.76 40.67 -67.34
CA ALA A 741 -99.92 41.31 -66.71
C ALA A 741 -100.05 42.79 -67.12
N LYS A 742 -98.94 43.51 -67.25
CA LYS A 742 -98.91 44.91 -67.69
C LYS A 742 -99.36 45.07 -69.15
N ASP A 743 -98.92 44.17 -70.04
CA ASP A 743 -99.32 44.16 -71.45
C ASP A 743 -100.80 43.81 -71.64
N ALA A 744 -101.34 42.91 -70.80
CA ALA A 744 -102.76 42.57 -70.81
C ALA A 744 -103.63 43.76 -70.39
N LYS A 745 -103.20 44.52 -69.38
CA LYS A 745 -103.87 45.75 -68.94
C LYS A 745 -103.95 46.79 -70.06
N ALA A 746 -102.85 47.05 -70.77
CA ALA A 746 -102.82 48.02 -71.87
C ALA A 746 -103.78 47.67 -73.02
N ARG A 747 -103.97 46.37 -73.31
CA ARG A 747 -104.94 45.91 -74.32
C ARG A 747 -106.38 46.12 -73.89
N ALA A 748 -106.69 45.97 -72.61
CA ALA A 748 -108.02 46.19 -72.08
C ALA A 748 -108.42 47.68 -72.16
N GLU A 749 -107.51 48.59 -71.81
CA GLU A 749 -107.73 50.05 -71.90
C GLU A 749 -107.95 50.53 -73.35
N ALA A 750 -107.30 49.90 -74.33
CA ALA A 750 -107.52 50.20 -75.76
C ALA A 750 -108.90 49.72 -76.28
N ALA A 751 -109.39 48.60 -75.77
CA ALA A 751 -110.71 48.06 -76.12
C ALA A 751 -111.84 48.91 -75.53
N GLU A 752 -111.67 49.43 -74.32
CA GLU A 752 -112.61 50.34 -73.66
C GLU A 752 -112.83 51.62 -74.47
N LYS A 753 -111.75 52.26 -74.92
CA LYS A 753 -111.82 53.48 -75.76
C LYS A 753 -112.58 53.27 -77.07
N THR A 754 -112.42 52.10 -77.69
CA THR A 754 -113.14 51.74 -78.93
C THR A 754 -114.65 51.57 -78.70
N ALA A 755 -115.06 51.15 -77.50
CA ALA A 755 -116.47 51.01 -77.13
C ALA A 755 -117.15 52.35 -76.86
N GLU A 756 -116.42 53.33 -76.29
CA GLU A 756 -116.93 54.69 -76.07
C GLU A 756 -117.23 55.42 -77.39
N ASP A 757 -116.33 55.34 -78.37
CA ASP A 757 -116.53 55.99 -79.68
C ASP A 757 -117.81 55.48 -80.38
N ARG A 758 -118.08 54.16 -80.30
CA ARG A 758 -119.30 53.56 -80.88
C ARG A 758 -120.59 53.96 -80.18
N ARG A 759 -120.53 54.25 -78.88
CA ARG A 759 -121.68 54.75 -78.12
C ARG A 759 -122.07 56.14 -78.60
N ASP A 760 -121.08 57.01 -78.82
CA ASP A 760 -121.31 58.40 -79.18
C ASP A 760 -121.88 58.55 -80.61
N ASP A 761 -121.48 57.67 -81.53
CA ASP A 761 -122.07 57.57 -82.88
C ASP A 761 -123.55 57.13 -82.84
N ALA A 762 -123.91 56.21 -81.94
CA ALA A 762 -125.30 55.76 -81.78
C ALA A 762 -126.22 56.85 -81.23
N VAL A 763 -125.72 57.75 -80.38
CA VAL A 763 -126.48 58.90 -79.85
C VAL A 763 -126.79 59.91 -80.97
N LYS A 764 -125.81 60.21 -81.83
CA LYS A 764 -126.03 61.09 -82.99
C LYS A 764 -127.09 60.57 -83.96
N ALA A 765 -127.12 59.26 -84.20
CA ALA A 765 -128.15 58.64 -85.05
C ALA A 765 -129.56 58.73 -84.44
N LYS A 766 -129.67 58.61 -83.11
CA LYS A 766 -130.95 58.73 -82.38
C LYS A 766 -131.54 60.13 -82.48
N ASP A 767 -130.72 61.16 -82.32
CA ASP A 767 -131.18 62.55 -82.32
C ASP A 767 -131.59 63.01 -83.74
N HIS A 768 -130.94 62.49 -84.78
CA HIS A 768 -131.35 62.71 -86.17
C HIS A 768 -132.73 62.08 -86.49
N ALA A 769 -133.02 60.89 -85.95
CA ALA A 769 -134.31 60.23 -86.11
C ALA A 769 -135.45 60.96 -85.36
N ALA A 770 -135.15 61.63 -84.24
CA ALA A 770 -136.11 62.44 -83.52
C ALA A 770 -136.53 63.69 -84.32
N ALA A 771 -135.58 64.38 -84.93
CA ALA A 771 -135.86 65.57 -85.75
C ALA A 771 -136.76 65.25 -86.96
N MET A 772 -136.49 64.14 -87.67
CA MET A 772 -137.30 63.72 -88.82
C MET A 772 -138.74 63.33 -88.45
N ARG A 773 -138.96 62.88 -87.21
CA ARG A 773 -140.28 62.49 -86.72
C ARG A 773 -141.14 63.71 -86.36
N ASP A 774 -140.51 64.78 -85.87
CA ASP A 774 -141.22 66.02 -85.53
C ASP A 774 -141.63 66.78 -86.81
N ASP A 775 -140.81 66.73 -87.87
CA ASP A 775 -141.16 67.26 -89.20
C ASP A 775 -142.36 66.52 -89.85
N ALA A 776 -142.44 65.20 -89.63
CA ALA A 776 -143.56 64.39 -90.11
C ALA A 776 -144.88 64.70 -89.38
N LEU A 777 -144.82 65.06 -88.10
CA LEU A 777 -145.99 65.42 -87.29
C LEU A 777 -146.58 66.78 -87.70
N ASP A 778 -145.74 67.76 -88.03
CA ASP A 778 -146.17 69.09 -88.50
C ASP A 778 -146.84 69.01 -89.89
N ALA A 779 -146.35 68.12 -90.76
CA ALA A 779 -146.95 67.84 -92.06
C ALA A 779 -148.34 67.18 -91.94
N GLU A 780 -148.54 66.31 -90.94
CA GLU A 780 -149.82 65.62 -90.70
C GLU A 780 -150.90 66.56 -90.12
N GLN A 781 -150.52 67.50 -89.23
CA GLN A 781 -151.45 68.51 -88.71
C GLN A 781 -151.94 69.48 -89.80
N LYS A 782 -151.07 69.86 -90.74
CA LYS A 782 -151.45 70.69 -91.90
C LYS A 782 -152.37 69.94 -92.89
N ALA A 783 -152.25 68.62 -93.00
CA ALA A 783 -153.13 67.79 -93.83
C ALA A 783 -154.53 67.56 -93.21
N GLN A 784 -154.65 67.57 -91.89
CA GLN A 784 -155.94 67.38 -91.19
C GLN A 784 -156.80 68.66 -91.17
N ALA A 785 -156.20 69.86 -91.13
CA ALA A 785 -156.95 71.13 -91.17
C ALA A 785 -157.57 71.43 -92.55
N ALA A 786 -157.00 70.93 -93.65
CA ALA A 786 -157.56 71.08 -94.99
C ALA A 786 -158.76 70.14 -95.28
N ARG A 787 -159.04 69.18 -94.38
CA ARG A 787 -160.20 68.27 -94.45
C ARG A 787 -161.45 68.77 -93.70
N ALA A 788 -161.41 69.98 -93.11
CA ALA A 788 -162.58 70.62 -92.51
C ALA A 788 -162.66 72.09 -92.99
N LYS A 789 -163.59 72.60 -93.80
CA LYS A 789 -164.89 72.14 -94.34
C LYS A 789 -165.83 71.41 -93.38
#